data_AF-A0A363N587-F1
#
_entry.id   AF-A0A363N587-F1
#
_cell.length_a   1.000
_cell.length_b   1.000
_cell.length_c   1.000
_cell.angle_alpha   90.00
_cell.angle_beta   90.00
_cell.angle_gamma   90.00
#
_symmetry.space_group_name_H-M   'P 1'
#
loop_
_entity.id
_entity.type
_entity.pdbx_description
1 polymer ?
#
loop_
_entity_poly.entity_id
_entity_poly.type
_entity_poly.pdbx_seq_one_letter_code
_entity_poly.pdbx_strand_id
1 'polypeptide(L)'
;MSSLLQNTVFGNTKNKPNTFIGGVSSTINTPALIAGKLGISSNRINNFKIKGADIEFTITGGKYEIASNAFYGDTSLTFFNDRFGLVTRINLNAFYNCTNYTGDVSFPSVTRVDSQAFSGTRISSFYFPALTTCAGGLEFSNNSSLISFDAPILISLTSTGTFRSCTNLVTVYAPLLILTVTNSTVFRYCSNLLNLTIGKPTGIGNNAFEGAEKLLFIDLSNATIISPIAFSGCTLLKDIVDLNKVTSLGDECFLNCISLEIVVNVNSLTTITGNSFLNCEKVLGYNFNSLRTITGGSGFTGNLAVNFIYMPLLNQLGATTANNGIFSLIKTDAVITVSPYLKTVNAGTPDGDLLYASGTRNAIVIYANYIIAGVYGSSYQRSVNEGSTFFNGGFATSARGVSISETTKYITFATNSNVMVSSDFGQTFTVASLPSTVYYCASMSKDGQYQLVTQSAGHTYRSVDYGTTWELAVSGGRRDCFVSRTGQYQLTTNIDAPNITISTDYGANWSTITGLGTITALCCSDDGQYITAVGSGSTIKVSTNGGLTWITKTAYGNFTLPKVAMSSDGKYQTVIGSNKYIYISSDYGASWTSNTNTLNNVYYSCLDMSKDGKIQATAVPNGYIYISLDYGLTWNQKGDILNYQAISISG
;
A
#
# COMPACT_ATOMS: atom_id res chain seq x y z
N MET A 1 -17.96 -24.97 -78.57
CA MET A 1 -17.84 -26.15 -77.68
C MET A 1 -17.22 -25.83 -76.30
N SER A 2 -17.06 -24.57 -75.86
CA SER A 2 -16.33 -24.27 -74.60
C SER A 2 -17.21 -23.96 -73.37
N SER A 3 -18.55 -23.91 -73.47
CA SER A 3 -19.42 -23.65 -72.30
C SER A 3 -20.01 -24.92 -71.65
N LEU A 4 -19.92 -26.08 -72.31
CA LEU A 4 -20.45 -27.36 -71.82
C LEU A 4 -19.39 -28.23 -71.09
N LEU A 5 -18.10 -27.89 -71.22
CA LEU A 5 -16.98 -28.64 -70.63
C LEU A 5 -16.57 -28.16 -69.22
N GLN A 6 -16.95 -26.94 -68.80
CA GLN A 6 -16.72 -26.50 -67.41
C GLN A 6 -17.68 -27.14 -66.40
N ASN A 7 -18.80 -27.71 -66.85
CA ASN A 7 -19.80 -28.33 -65.97
C ASN A 7 -19.58 -29.84 -65.73
N THR A 8 -18.62 -30.48 -66.40
CA THR A 8 -18.51 -31.95 -66.42
C THR A 8 -17.22 -32.52 -65.85
N VAL A 9 -16.16 -31.72 -65.63
CA VAL A 9 -14.86 -32.23 -65.13
C VAL A 9 -14.51 -31.77 -63.70
N PHE A 10 -15.11 -30.66 -63.22
CA PHE A 10 -15.10 -30.28 -61.80
C PHE A 10 -16.53 -30.36 -61.26
N GLY A 11 -16.95 -31.54 -60.78
CA GLY A 11 -18.28 -31.74 -60.24
C GLY A 11 -18.64 -30.71 -59.17
N ASN A 12 -19.55 -29.78 -59.52
CA ASN A 12 -20.61 -29.23 -58.68
C ASN A 12 -20.24 -28.87 -57.22
N THR A 13 -19.08 -28.27 -56.96
CA THR A 13 -18.67 -27.85 -55.60
C THR A 13 -19.59 -26.78 -55.02
N LYS A 14 -20.29 -26.01 -55.86
CA LYS A 14 -21.32 -25.03 -55.45
C LYS A 14 -22.57 -25.64 -54.81
N ASN A 15 -22.77 -26.96 -54.88
CA ASN A 15 -23.99 -27.65 -54.45
C ASN A 15 -23.77 -28.72 -53.37
N LYS A 16 -22.59 -28.76 -52.74
CA LYS A 16 -22.37 -29.64 -51.58
C LYS A 16 -22.94 -28.99 -50.31
N PRO A 17 -23.64 -29.73 -49.44
CA PRO A 17 -24.10 -29.21 -48.15
C PRO A 17 -22.97 -28.58 -47.35
N ASN A 18 -23.20 -27.35 -46.88
CA ASN A 18 -22.24 -26.56 -46.12
C ASN A 18 -22.78 -26.13 -44.75
N THR A 19 -24.03 -26.46 -44.44
CA THR A 19 -24.65 -26.23 -43.13
C THR A 19 -25.40 -27.49 -42.71
N PHE A 20 -25.15 -27.91 -41.46
CA PHE A 20 -25.73 -29.11 -40.86
C PHE A 20 -26.29 -28.72 -39.49
N ILE A 21 -27.54 -29.09 -39.23
CA ILE A 21 -28.25 -28.74 -37.98
C ILE A 21 -28.94 -30.00 -37.46
N GLY A 22 -28.69 -30.33 -36.20
CA GLY A 22 -29.14 -31.57 -35.59
C GLY A 22 -30.43 -31.45 -34.79
N GLY A 23 -31.23 -32.51 -34.81
CA GLY A 23 -32.40 -32.70 -33.94
C GLY A 23 -33.65 -31.88 -34.27
N VAL A 24 -33.58 -30.98 -35.25
CA VAL A 24 -34.66 -30.02 -35.56
C VAL A 24 -35.64 -30.48 -36.65
N SER A 25 -35.48 -31.67 -37.26
CA SER A 25 -36.26 -32.03 -38.45
C SER A 25 -37.78 -32.17 -38.20
N SER A 26 -38.21 -32.33 -36.95
CA SER A 26 -39.64 -32.36 -36.58
C SER A 26 -40.30 -30.97 -36.63
N THR A 27 -39.53 -29.89 -36.46
CA THR A 27 -40.02 -28.50 -36.40
C THR A 27 -39.55 -27.66 -37.59
N ILE A 28 -38.40 -28.01 -38.18
CA ILE A 28 -37.77 -27.34 -39.32
C ILE A 28 -37.59 -28.36 -40.45
N ASN A 29 -38.64 -28.55 -41.25
CA ASN A 29 -38.70 -29.57 -42.32
C ASN A 29 -38.80 -29.01 -43.75
N THR A 30 -38.72 -27.69 -43.92
CA THR A 30 -38.72 -27.06 -45.26
C THR A 30 -37.64 -25.98 -45.38
N PRO A 31 -37.15 -25.69 -46.60
CA PRO A 31 -36.23 -24.58 -46.87
C PRO A 31 -36.73 -23.22 -46.36
N ALA A 32 -38.04 -22.96 -46.44
CA ALA A 32 -38.64 -21.71 -46.00
C ALA A 32 -38.58 -21.54 -44.47
N LEU A 33 -38.81 -22.62 -43.71
CA LEU A 33 -38.74 -22.60 -42.25
C LEU A 33 -37.32 -22.30 -41.76
N ILE A 34 -36.31 -22.98 -42.31
CA ILE A 34 -34.92 -22.73 -41.92
C ILE A 34 -34.43 -21.35 -42.39
N ALA A 35 -34.83 -20.90 -43.58
CA ALA A 35 -34.49 -19.56 -44.06
C ALA A 35 -35.06 -18.46 -43.16
N GLY A 36 -36.31 -18.62 -42.70
CA GLY A 36 -36.93 -17.72 -41.73
C GLY A 36 -36.20 -17.70 -40.38
N LYS A 37 -35.78 -18.87 -39.89
CA LYS A 37 -34.98 -19.01 -38.65
C LYS A 37 -33.62 -18.32 -38.76
N LEU A 38 -32.95 -18.44 -39.92
CA LEU A 38 -31.64 -17.84 -40.16
C LEU A 38 -31.72 -16.36 -40.58
N GLY A 39 -32.89 -15.81 -40.88
CA GLY A 39 -33.06 -14.44 -41.37
C GLY A 39 -32.50 -14.21 -42.78
N ILE A 40 -32.48 -15.25 -43.62
CA ILE A 40 -32.01 -15.17 -45.00
C ILE A 40 -33.14 -15.46 -45.99
N SER A 41 -33.00 -15.03 -47.24
CA SER A 41 -33.95 -15.40 -48.30
C SER A 41 -33.93 -16.92 -48.52
N SER A 42 -35.11 -17.54 -48.65
CA SER A 42 -35.24 -18.97 -48.95
C SER A 42 -34.55 -19.39 -50.26
N ASN A 43 -34.39 -18.47 -51.21
CA ASN A 43 -33.64 -18.70 -52.45
C ASN A 43 -32.14 -18.98 -52.22
N ARG A 44 -31.61 -18.66 -51.04
CA ARG A 44 -30.25 -18.98 -50.64
C ARG A 44 -30.09 -20.43 -50.17
N ILE A 45 -31.18 -21.14 -49.87
CA ILE A 45 -31.17 -22.53 -49.40
C ILE A 45 -31.31 -23.47 -50.59
N ASN A 46 -30.25 -24.24 -50.87
CA ASN A 46 -30.21 -25.24 -51.94
C ASN A 46 -29.91 -26.63 -51.37
N ASN A 47 -30.31 -27.69 -52.08
CA ASN A 47 -30.03 -29.10 -51.72
C ASN A 47 -30.47 -29.47 -50.30
N PHE A 48 -31.61 -28.93 -49.82
CA PHE A 48 -32.16 -29.25 -48.51
C PHE A 48 -32.57 -30.72 -48.40
N LYS A 49 -32.08 -31.40 -47.37
CA LYS A 49 -32.37 -32.81 -47.10
C LYS A 49 -32.60 -33.01 -45.61
N ILE A 50 -33.57 -33.86 -45.28
CA ILE A 50 -33.77 -34.39 -43.93
C ILE A 50 -33.02 -35.72 -43.83
N LYS A 51 -32.26 -35.89 -42.76
CA LYS A 51 -31.46 -37.09 -42.44
C LYS A 51 -31.79 -37.55 -41.03
N GLY A 52 -32.85 -38.36 -40.91
CA GLY A 52 -33.37 -38.74 -39.59
C GLY A 52 -33.89 -37.52 -38.82
N ALA A 53 -33.31 -37.25 -37.64
CA ALA A 53 -33.65 -36.08 -36.82
C ALA A 53 -32.98 -34.77 -37.31
N ASP A 54 -32.06 -34.86 -38.27
CA ASP A 54 -31.18 -33.76 -38.67
C ASP A 54 -31.55 -33.18 -40.04
N ILE A 55 -31.04 -31.99 -40.33
CA ILE A 55 -31.16 -31.33 -41.65
C ILE A 55 -29.78 -30.94 -42.19
N GLU A 56 -29.60 -31.09 -43.51
CA GLU A 56 -28.42 -30.63 -44.24
C GLU A 56 -28.84 -29.81 -45.46
N PHE A 57 -28.12 -28.73 -45.74
CA PHE A 57 -28.40 -27.87 -46.90
C PHE A 57 -27.17 -27.06 -47.31
N THR A 58 -27.28 -26.40 -48.45
CA THR A 58 -26.28 -25.48 -48.99
C THR A 58 -26.80 -24.05 -48.89
N ILE A 59 -26.13 -23.20 -48.12
CA ILE A 59 -26.34 -21.74 -48.16
C ILE A 59 -25.47 -21.16 -49.27
N THR A 60 -26.09 -20.46 -50.23
CA THR A 60 -25.42 -19.70 -51.28
C THR A 60 -25.49 -18.19 -51.00
N GLY A 61 -24.81 -17.34 -51.77
CA GLY A 61 -24.89 -15.88 -51.62
C GLY A 61 -24.00 -15.27 -50.53
N GLY A 62 -22.99 -16.00 -50.05
CA GLY A 62 -21.94 -15.47 -49.17
C GLY A 62 -22.24 -15.58 -47.68
N LYS A 63 -21.57 -14.74 -46.89
CA LYS A 63 -21.70 -14.70 -45.42
C LYS A 63 -23.07 -14.18 -44.97
N TYR A 64 -23.46 -14.47 -43.73
CA TYR A 64 -24.72 -14.02 -43.13
C TYR A 64 -24.65 -13.92 -41.60
N GLU A 65 -25.67 -13.34 -40.99
CA GLU A 65 -25.82 -13.26 -39.54
C GLU A 65 -26.95 -14.18 -39.08
N ILE A 66 -26.77 -14.88 -37.97
CA ILE A 66 -27.88 -15.64 -37.35
C ILE A 66 -28.83 -14.62 -36.74
N ALA A 67 -30.10 -14.66 -37.16
CA ALA A 67 -31.14 -13.74 -36.70
C ALA A 67 -31.41 -13.84 -35.19
N SER A 68 -31.92 -12.75 -34.62
CA SER A 68 -32.35 -12.74 -33.21
C SER A 68 -33.43 -13.80 -32.97
N ASN A 69 -33.34 -14.49 -31.83
CA ASN A 69 -34.27 -15.56 -31.43
C ASN A 69 -34.37 -16.75 -32.42
N ALA A 70 -33.40 -16.94 -33.32
CA ALA A 70 -33.42 -18.00 -34.34
C ALA A 70 -33.85 -19.36 -33.76
N PHE A 71 -33.14 -19.85 -32.75
CA PHE A 71 -33.41 -21.11 -32.06
C PHE A 71 -33.82 -20.90 -30.60
N TYR A 72 -34.47 -19.78 -30.28
CA TYR A 72 -34.88 -19.47 -28.91
C TYR A 72 -35.66 -20.62 -28.25
N GLY A 73 -35.14 -21.14 -27.14
CA GLY A 73 -35.75 -22.22 -26.36
C GLY A 73 -35.87 -23.55 -27.11
N ASP A 74 -35.15 -23.74 -28.21
CA ASP A 74 -35.24 -24.96 -29.00
C ASP A 74 -34.51 -26.11 -28.29
N THR A 75 -35.28 -26.87 -27.52
CA THR A 75 -34.79 -28.06 -26.82
C THR A 75 -34.61 -29.27 -27.75
N SER A 76 -34.97 -29.17 -29.03
CA SER A 76 -34.69 -30.24 -30.01
C SER A 76 -33.32 -30.08 -30.67
N LEU A 77 -32.77 -28.86 -30.71
CA LEU A 77 -31.48 -28.57 -31.32
C LEU A 77 -30.34 -29.30 -30.59
N THR A 78 -29.61 -30.16 -31.30
CA THR A 78 -28.46 -30.91 -30.76
C THR A 78 -27.10 -30.37 -31.21
N PHE A 79 -27.01 -29.84 -32.43
CA PHE A 79 -25.80 -29.20 -32.95
C PHE A 79 -26.09 -28.18 -34.06
N PHE A 80 -25.19 -27.21 -34.27
CA PHE A 80 -25.17 -26.31 -35.42
C PHE A 80 -23.73 -26.20 -35.95
N ASN A 81 -23.50 -26.63 -37.19
CA ASN A 81 -22.15 -26.69 -37.77
C ASN A 81 -21.92 -25.60 -38.82
N ASP A 82 -21.09 -24.59 -38.48
CA ASP A 82 -20.59 -23.54 -39.38
C ASP A 82 -19.09 -23.69 -39.71
N ARG A 83 -18.59 -24.92 -39.90
CA ARG A 83 -17.16 -25.17 -40.22
C ARG A 83 -16.64 -24.43 -41.46
N PHE A 84 -17.53 -23.95 -42.34
CA PHE A 84 -17.18 -23.19 -43.54
C PHE A 84 -17.13 -21.67 -43.30
N GLY A 85 -17.46 -21.18 -42.10
CA GLY A 85 -17.34 -19.77 -41.74
C GLY A 85 -18.29 -18.84 -42.50
N LEU A 86 -19.53 -19.27 -42.68
CA LEU A 86 -20.57 -18.46 -43.32
C LEU A 86 -21.19 -17.48 -42.32
N VAL A 87 -21.18 -17.79 -41.02
CA VAL A 87 -21.74 -16.92 -39.99
C VAL A 87 -20.73 -15.86 -39.58
N THR A 88 -21.13 -14.58 -39.64
CA THR A 88 -20.31 -13.44 -39.19
C THR A 88 -20.74 -12.87 -37.86
N ARG A 89 -22.01 -13.06 -37.48
CA ARG A 89 -22.57 -12.54 -36.24
C ARG A 89 -23.67 -13.45 -35.73
N ILE A 90 -23.78 -13.50 -34.41
CA ILE A 90 -24.82 -14.24 -33.70
C ILE A 90 -25.63 -13.24 -32.88
N ASN A 91 -26.87 -12.99 -33.31
CA ASN A 91 -27.69 -11.93 -32.73
C ASN A 91 -28.37 -12.35 -31.41
N LEU A 92 -29.06 -11.38 -30.80
CA LEU A 92 -29.79 -11.49 -29.52
C LEU A 92 -30.56 -12.82 -29.41
N ASN A 93 -30.29 -13.56 -28.34
CA ASN A 93 -30.96 -14.81 -27.99
C ASN A 93 -30.94 -15.92 -29.07
N ALA A 94 -30.03 -15.88 -30.05
CA ALA A 94 -30.04 -16.81 -31.19
C ALA A 94 -30.13 -18.30 -30.79
N PHE A 95 -29.48 -18.70 -29.70
CA PHE A 95 -29.49 -20.06 -29.14
C PHE A 95 -29.84 -20.07 -27.64
N TYR A 96 -30.57 -19.05 -27.17
CA TYR A 96 -30.97 -18.96 -25.76
C TYR A 96 -31.74 -20.20 -25.31
N ASN A 97 -31.36 -20.80 -24.17
CA ASN A 97 -31.98 -22.00 -23.60
C ASN A 97 -32.13 -23.18 -24.59
N CYS A 98 -31.21 -23.34 -25.55
CA CYS A 98 -31.09 -24.57 -26.34
C CYS A 98 -30.45 -25.69 -25.49
N THR A 99 -31.23 -26.26 -24.57
CA THR A 99 -30.70 -27.12 -23.50
C THR A 99 -30.21 -28.49 -23.97
N ASN A 100 -30.46 -28.92 -25.20
CA ASN A 100 -29.89 -30.15 -25.77
C ASN A 100 -28.73 -29.88 -26.74
N TYR A 101 -28.36 -28.61 -26.94
CA TYR A 101 -27.27 -28.23 -27.81
C TYR A 101 -25.93 -28.57 -27.12
N THR A 102 -25.36 -29.70 -27.54
CA THR A 102 -24.16 -30.33 -26.95
C THR A 102 -23.04 -30.58 -27.95
N GLY A 103 -23.33 -30.56 -29.27
CA GLY A 103 -22.36 -30.90 -30.30
C GLY A 103 -21.27 -29.85 -30.53
N ASP A 104 -20.20 -30.25 -31.23
CA ASP A 104 -19.06 -29.38 -31.58
C ASP A 104 -19.52 -28.15 -32.35
N VAL A 105 -19.22 -26.99 -31.78
CA VAL A 105 -19.60 -25.69 -32.32
C VAL A 105 -18.40 -25.03 -32.95
N SER A 106 -18.41 -24.87 -34.28
CA SER A 106 -17.35 -24.20 -35.02
C SER A 106 -17.89 -22.94 -35.67
N PHE A 107 -17.43 -21.77 -35.22
CA PHE A 107 -17.80 -20.44 -35.76
C PHE A 107 -16.55 -19.64 -36.17
N PRO A 108 -15.84 -20.06 -37.25
CA PRO A 108 -14.50 -19.54 -37.55
C PRO A 108 -14.51 -18.11 -38.11
N SER A 109 -15.66 -17.58 -38.54
CA SER A 109 -15.79 -16.22 -39.10
C SER A 109 -16.64 -15.28 -38.25
N VAL A 110 -17.10 -15.71 -37.07
CA VAL A 110 -17.91 -14.86 -36.20
C VAL A 110 -17.05 -13.78 -35.57
N THR A 111 -17.38 -12.52 -35.84
CA THR A 111 -16.70 -11.35 -35.28
C THR A 111 -17.44 -10.75 -34.10
N ARG A 112 -18.73 -11.07 -33.94
CA ARG A 112 -19.58 -10.53 -32.88
C ARG A 112 -20.63 -11.52 -32.38
N VAL A 113 -20.79 -11.60 -31.06
CA VAL A 113 -21.87 -12.33 -30.37
C VAL A 113 -22.67 -11.35 -29.54
N ASP A 114 -23.99 -11.39 -29.66
CA ASP A 114 -24.90 -10.49 -28.95
C ASP A 114 -25.54 -11.10 -27.70
N SER A 115 -26.24 -10.24 -26.96
CA SER A 115 -26.84 -10.51 -25.65
C SER A 115 -27.53 -11.86 -25.63
N GLN A 116 -27.21 -12.64 -24.59
CA GLN A 116 -27.85 -13.93 -24.29
C GLN A 116 -27.80 -14.96 -25.44
N ALA A 117 -27.00 -14.75 -26.49
CA ALA A 117 -26.98 -15.59 -27.69
C ALA A 117 -26.78 -17.08 -27.40
N PHE A 118 -25.96 -17.43 -26.41
CA PHE A 118 -25.70 -18.81 -25.99
C PHE A 118 -26.00 -19.02 -24.50
N SER A 119 -26.85 -18.19 -23.89
CA SER A 119 -27.16 -18.37 -22.48
C SER A 119 -28.01 -19.63 -22.27
N GLY A 120 -27.64 -20.48 -21.30
CA GLY A 120 -28.38 -21.69 -20.94
C GLY A 120 -28.25 -22.85 -21.95
N THR A 121 -27.18 -22.86 -22.74
CA THR A 121 -26.80 -23.98 -23.61
C THR A 121 -25.97 -25.03 -22.85
N ARG A 122 -25.71 -26.19 -23.47
CA ARG A 122 -24.88 -27.26 -22.90
C ARG A 122 -23.61 -27.51 -23.69
N ILE A 123 -23.13 -26.50 -24.41
CA ILE A 123 -21.89 -26.56 -25.18
C ILE A 123 -20.71 -26.63 -24.21
N SER A 124 -19.79 -27.58 -24.43
CA SER A 124 -18.63 -27.81 -23.56
C SER A 124 -17.42 -26.95 -23.90
N SER A 125 -17.29 -26.50 -25.14
CA SER A 125 -16.17 -25.67 -25.58
C SER A 125 -16.57 -24.70 -26.69
N PHE A 126 -16.10 -23.46 -26.61
CA PHE A 126 -16.19 -22.48 -27.69
C PHE A 126 -14.82 -22.17 -28.27
N TYR A 127 -14.71 -22.17 -29.60
CA TYR A 127 -13.56 -21.68 -30.35
C TYR A 127 -14.00 -20.62 -31.36
N PHE A 128 -13.59 -19.37 -31.11
CA PHE A 128 -13.94 -18.19 -31.90
C PHE A 128 -12.68 -17.43 -32.36
N PRO A 129 -12.00 -17.91 -33.42
CA PRO A 129 -10.73 -17.32 -33.87
C PRO A 129 -10.85 -15.90 -34.43
N ALA A 130 -12.06 -15.47 -34.82
CA ALA A 130 -12.32 -14.16 -35.42
C ALA A 130 -13.10 -13.19 -34.51
N LEU A 131 -13.45 -13.61 -33.28
CA LEU A 131 -14.33 -12.84 -32.41
C LEU A 131 -13.60 -11.66 -31.79
N THR A 132 -14.06 -10.45 -32.08
CA THR A 132 -13.50 -9.21 -31.52
C THR A 132 -14.38 -8.62 -30.43
N THR A 133 -15.67 -8.95 -30.38
CA THR A 133 -16.62 -8.28 -29.49
C THR A 133 -17.77 -9.18 -29.04
N CYS A 134 -18.02 -9.22 -27.73
CA CYS A 134 -19.30 -9.68 -27.16
C CYS A 134 -20.11 -8.46 -26.71
N ALA A 135 -21.38 -8.38 -27.13
CA ALA A 135 -22.20 -7.20 -26.97
C ALA A 135 -23.57 -7.47 -26.32
N GLY A 136 -23.92 -6.70 -25.30
CA GLY A 136 -25.26 -6.69 -24.72
C GLY A 136 -25.49 -7.62 -23.52
N GLY A 137 -24.52 -8.45 -23.14
CA GLY A 137 -24.42 -9.08 -21.82
C GLY A 137 -25.03 -10.47 -21.76
N LEU A 138 -24.57 -11.25 -20.77
CA LEU A 138 -25.00 -12.63 -20.52
C LEU A 138 -24.80 -13.58 -21.73
N GLU A 139 -23.92 -13.27 -22.67
CA GLU A 139 -23.78 -13.97 -23.96
C GLU A 139 -23.59 -15.48 -23.79
N PHE A 140 -22.81 -15.89 -22.80
CA PHE A 140 -22.52 -17.29 -22.47
C PHE A 140 -22.97 -17.65 -21.04
N SER A 141 -23.89 -16.90 -20.44
CA SER A 141 -24.27 -17.10 -19.04
C SER A 141 -25.03 -18.43 -18.81
N ASN A 142 -24.97 -18.95 -17.59
CA ASN A 142 -25.65 -20.17 -17.16
C ASN A 142 -25.30 -21.41 -18.01
N ASN A 143 -24.14 -21.41 -18.67
CA ASN A 143 -23.61 -22.56 -19.38
C ASN A 143 -22.86 -23.48 -18.42
N SER A 144 -23.60 -24.26 -17.65
CA SER A 144 -23.04 -25.17 -16.64
C SER A 144 -22.25 -26.33 -17.24
N SER A 145 -22.26 -26.54 -18.55
CA SER A 145 -21.43 -27.55 -19.24
C SER A 145 -20.16 -26.98 -19.87
N LEU A 146 -20.02 -25.65 -19.95
CA LEU A 146 -18.87 -25.00 -20.59
C LEU A 146 -17.61 -25.22 -19.76
N ILE A 147 -16.57 -25.77 -20.39
CA ILE A 147 -15.26 -26.09 -19.80
C ILE A 147 -14.19 -25.12 -20.32
N SER A 148 -14.22 -24.78 -21.61
CA SER A 148 -13.19 -23.95 -22.24
C SER A 148 -13.74 -22.90 -23.21
N PHE A 149 -13.19 -21.69 -23.15
CA PHE A 149 -13.48 -20.61 -24.09
C PHE A 149 -12.19 -20.07 -24.70
N ASP A 150 -12.08 -20.12 -26.03
CA ASP A 150 -10.92 -19.68 -26.78
C ASP A 150 -11.33 -18.63 -27.83
N ALA A 151 -10.90 -17.38 -27.63
CA ALA A 151 -11.11 -16.25 -28.52
C ALA A 151 -9.84 -15.35 -28.55
N PRO A 152 -8.82 -15.69 -29.35
CA PRO A 152 -7.48 -15.13 -29.26
C PRO A 152 -7.41 -13.62 -29.55
N ILE A 153 -8.37 -13.09 -30.30
CA ILE A 153 -8.43 -11.68 -30.71
C ILE A 153 -9.62 -10.92 -30.09
N LEU A 154 -10.23 -11.47 -29.04
CA LEU A 154 -11.30 -10.78 -28.31
C LEU A 154 -10.73 -9.58 -27.56
N ILE A 155 -11.25 -8.39 -27.85
CA ILE A 155 -10.77 -7.12 -27.27
C ILE A 155 -11.80 -6.43 -26.39
N SER A 156 -13.09 -6.77 -26.52
CA SER A 156 -14.16 -6.00 -25.88
C SER A 156 -15.34 -6.85 -25.43
N LEU A 157 -15.74 -6.62 -24.17
CA LEU A 157 -17.02 -7.01 -23.60
C LEU A 157 -17.79 -5.72 -23.32
N THR A 158 -18.88 -5.45 -24.04
CA THR A 158 -19.57 -4.15 -23.93
C THR A 158 -20.64 -4.11 -22.82
N SER A 159 -20.81 -5.19 -22.05
CA SER A 159 -21.85 -5.33 -21.04
C SER A 159 -21.40 -6.28 -19.91
N THR A 160 -22.36 -6.75 -19.11
CA THR A 160 -22.16 -7.49 -17.87
C THR A 160 -22.46 -8.99 -18.01
N GLY A 161 -21.80 -9.80 -17.18
CA GLY A 161 -22.20 -11.19 -16.95
C GLY A 161 -21.93 -12.18 -18.09
N THR A 162 -21.03 -11.88 -19.02
CA THR A 162 -20.75 -12.72 -20.21
C THR A 162 -20.58 -14.20 -19.89
N PHE A 163 -19.88 -14.57 -18.81
CA PHE A 163 -19.70 -15.96 -18.36
C PHE A 163 -20.36 -16.24 -17.00
N ARG A 164 -21.31 -15.40 -16.55
CA ARG A 164 -21.97 -15.58 -15.25
C ARG A 164 -22.54 -16.99 -15.10
N SER A 165 -22.27 -17.63 -13.96
CA SER A 165 -22.73 -18.98 -13.61
C SER A 165 -22.27 -20.09 -14.57
N CYS A 166 -21.14 -19.93 -15.26
CA CYS A 166 -20.47 -21.02 -15.96
C CYS A 166 -19.66 -21.86 -14.96
N THR A 167 -20.35 -22.64 -14.13
CA THR A 167 -19.77 -23.32 -12.97
C THR A 167 -18.68 -24.35 -13.31
N ASN A 168 -18.67 -24.91 -14.52
CA ASN A 168 -17.65 -25.85 -14.98
C ASN A 168 -16.55 -25.21 -15.84
N LEU A 169 -16.56 -23.88 -16.04
CA LEU A 169 -15.56 -23.19 -16.85
C LEU A 169 -14.21 -23.27 -16.17
N VAL A 170 -13.24 -23.94 -16.81
CA VAL A 170 -11.88 -24.11 -16.28
C VAL A 170 -10.91 -23.14 -16.94
N THR A 171 -11.07 -22.90 -18.24
CA THR A 171 -10.08 -22.16 -19.05
C THR A 171 -10.74 -21.08 -19.90
N VAL A 172 -10.15 -19.89 -19.88
CA VAL A 172 -10.51 -18.76 -20.74
C VAL A 172 -9.24 -18.22 -21.38
N TYR A 173 -9.20 -18.23 -22.70
CA TYR A 173 -8.10 -17.69 -23.49
C TYR A 173 -8.58 -16.52 -24.35
N ALA A 174 -8.30 -15.30 -23.89
CA ALA A 174 -8.61 -14.05 -24.57
C ALA A 174 -7.51 -13.00 -24.25
N PRO A 175 -6.26 -13.21 -24.70
CA PRO A 175 -5.09 -12.45 -24.25
C PRO A 175 -5.14 -10.94 -24.54
N LEU A 176 -5.97 -10.51 -25.49
CA LEU A 176 -6.15 -9.09 -25.84
C LEU A 176 -7.31 -8.42 -25.07
N LEU A 177 -8.08 -9.18 -24.29
CA LEU A 177 -9.21 -8.66 -23.54
C LEU A 177 -8.72 -7.90 -22.31
N ILE A 178 -9.04 -6.62 -22.21
CA ILE A 178 -8.74 -5.79 -21.03
C ILE A 178 -10.04 -5.53 -20.29
N LEU A 179 -10.14 -6.03 -19.06
CA LEU A 179 -11.28 -5.75 -18.19
C LEU A 179 -11.21 -4.34 -17.61
N THR A 180 -12.39 -3.75 -17.43
CA THR A 180 -12.59 -2.45 -16.79
C THR A 180 -13.71 -2.54 -15.74
N VAL A 181 -13.96 -1.45 -15.01
CA VAL A 181 -15.05 -1.38 -14.01
C VAL A 181 -16.45 -1.61 -14.59
N THR A 182 -16.64 -1.49 -15.91
CA THR A 182 -17.95 -1.73 -16.56
C THR A 182 -18.27 -3.21 -16.71
N ASN A 183 -17.26 -4.10 -16.64
CA ASN A 183 -17.42 -5.55 -16.81
C ASN A 183 -17.89 -6.23 -15.52
N SER A 184 -19.03 -5.79 -15.00
CA SER A 184 -19.61 -6.35 -13.77
C SER A 184 -20.10 -7.79 -13.98
N THR A 185 -19.99 -8.64 -12.95
CA THR A 185 -20.45 -10.04 -12.91
C THR A 185 -19.87 -10.97 -14.00
N VAL A 186 -18.85 -10.54 -14.76
CA VAL A 186 -18.37 -11.22 -15.97
C VAL A 186 -18.05 -12.70 -15.76
N PHE A 187 -17.41 -13.05 -14.64
CA PHE A 187 -17.07 -14.42 -14.21
C PHE A 187 -17.72 -14.79 -12.87
N ARG A 188 -18.82 -14.13 -12.49
CA ARG A 188 -19.54 -14.44 -11.24
C ARG A 188 -19.95 -15.91 -11.20
N TYR A 189 -19.63 -16.62 -10.13
CA TYR A 189 -19.87 -18.05 -9.91
C TYR A 189 -19.26 -18.98 -10.97
N CYS A 190 -18.16 -18.57 -11.61
CA CYS A 190 -17.29 -19.48 -12.36
C CYS A 190 -16.38 -20.25 -11.39
N SER A 191 -16.96 -21.09 -10.53
CA SER A 191 -16.26 -21.69 -9.39
C SER A 191 -15.10 -22.62 -9.77
N ASN A 192 -15.08 -23.15 -10.99
CA ASN A 192 -13.97 -23.94 -11.50
C ASN A 192 -12.91 -23.17 -12.31
N LEU A 193 -13.05 -21.84 -12.46
CA LEU A 193 -12.15 -21.03 -13.29
C LEU A 193 -10.74 -21.07 -12.70
N LEU A 194 -9.82 -21.71 -13.42
CA LEU A 194 -8.45 -21.95 -12.98
C LEU A 194 -7.46 -21.13 -13.82
N ASN A 195 -7.57 -21.21 -15.15
CA ASN A 195 -6.64 -20.59 -16.08
C ASN A 195 -7.34 -19.45 -16.84
N LEU A 196 -7.07 -18.22 -16.41
CA LEU A 196 -7.57 -17.00 -17.05
C LEU A 196 -6.43 -16.29 -17.77
N THR A 197 -6.45 -16.31 -19.10
CA THR A 197 -5.51 -15.56 -19.93
C THR A 197 -6.21 -14.36 -20.54
N ILE A 198 -6.02 -13.20 -19.92
CA ILE A 198 -6.53 -11.89 -20.37
C ILE A 198 -5.42 -10.85 -20.35
N GLY A 199 -5.64 -9.70 -20.98
CA GLY A 199 -4.80 -8.52 -20.82
C GLY A 199 -4.91 -7.95 -19.41
N LYS A 200 -3.90 -7.15 -19.00
CA LYS A 200 -3.84 -6.52 -17.68
C LYS A 200 -5.05 -5.58 -17.48
N PRO A 201 -5.97 -5.85 -16.54
CA PRO A 201 -7.14 -5.01 -16.30
C PRO A 201 -6.77 -3.58 -15.92
N THR A 202 -7.57 -2.60 -16.34
CA THR A 202 -7.47 -1.20 -15.87
C THR A 202 -8.41 -0.92 -14.69
N GLY A 203 -9.37 -1.81 -14.45
CA GLY A 203 -10.21 -1.85 -13.26
C GLY A 203 -11.06 -3.12 -13.25
N ILE A 204 -11.63 -3.45 -12.10
CA ILE A 204 -12.45 -4.65 -11.92
C ILE A 204 -13.86 -4.22 -11.53
N GLY A 205 -14.86 -4.69 -12.30
CA GLY A 205 -16.27 -4.36 -12.08
C GLY A 205 -16.90 -5.09 -10.88
N ASN A 206 -18.10 -4.66 -10.50
CA ASN A 206 -18.83 -5.23 -9.36
C ASN A 206 -19.01 -6.73 -9.54
N ASN A 207 -18.69 -7.51 -8.50
CA ASN A 207 -18.88 -8.96 -8.49
C ASN A 207 -18.19 -9.70 -9.66
N ALA A 208 -17.19 -9.11 -10.31
CA ALA A 208 -16.62 -9.63 -11.57
C ALA A 208 -16.13 -11.07 -11.45
N PHE A 209 -15.53 -11.44 -10.31
CA PHE A 209 -14.99 -12.76 -9.99
C PHE A 209 -15.59 -13.31 -8.68
N GLU A 210 -16.76 -12.82 -8.25
CA GLU A 210 -17.42 -13.35 -7.05
C GLU A 210 -17.63 -14.86 -7.18
N GLY A 211 -17.11 -15.65 -6.23
CA GLY A 211 -17.19 -17.11 -6.22
C GLY A 211 -16.38 -17.80 -7.31
N ALA A 212 -15.34 -17.14 -7.87
CA ALA A 212 -14.34 -17.80 -8.71
C ALA A 212 -13.32 -18.58 -7.84
N GLU A 213 -13.83 -19.59 -7.12
CA GLU A 213 -13.14 -20.28 -6.02
C GLU A 213 -11.76 -20.87 -6.42
N LYS A 214 -11.59 -21.30 -7.68
CA LYS A 214 -10.34 -21.88 -8.18
C LYS A 214 -9.38 -20.90 -8.86
N LEU A 215 -9.71 -19.61 -8.92
CA LEU A 215 -8.84 -18.62 -9.55
C LEU A 215 -7.57 -18.48 -8.71
N LEU A 216 -6.41 -18.82 -9.29
CA LEU A 216 -5.13 -18.80 -8.56
C LEU A 216 -4.44 -17.44 -8.58
N PHE A 217 -4.58 -16.70 -9.67
CA PHE A 217 -3.77 -15.53 -9.98
C PHE A 217 -4.52 -14.56 -10.91
N ILE A 218 -4.31 -13.27 -10.69
CA ILE A 218 -4.65 -12.20 -11.64
C ILE A 218 -3.64 -11.06 -11.51
N ASP A 219 -3.12 -10.57 -12.63
CA ASP A 219 -2.20 -9.43 -12.66
C ASP A 219 -2.99 -8.12 -12.61
N LEU A 220 -2.96 -7.42 -11.48
CA LEU A 220 -3.67 -6.16 -11.24
C LEU A 220 -2.77 -4.92 -11.34
N SER A 221 -1.55 -5.05 -11.88
CA SER A 221 -0.54 -3.97 -11.93
C SER A 221 -0.94 -2.71 -12.73
N ASN A 222 -2.06 -2.75 -13.44
CA ASN A 222 -2.66 -1.60 -14.15
C ASN A 222 -4.02 -1.16 -13.59
N ALA A 223 -4.57 -1.88 -12.61
CA ALA A 223 -5.88 -1.58 -12.06
C ALA A 223 -5.83 -0.29 -11.22
N THR A 224 -6.79 0.60 -11.44
CA THR A 224 -6.97 1.82 -10.62
C THR A 224 -8.15 1.70 -9.65
N ILE A 225 -9.15 0.88 -9.98
CA ILE A 225 -10.36 0.68 -9.18
C ILE A 225 -10.68 -0.80 -9.11
N ILE A 226 -10.94 -1.30 -7.90
CA ILE A 226 -11.52 -2.62 -7.66
C ILE A 226 -12.88 -2.41 -7.02
N SER A 227 -13.95 -2.72 -7.77
CA SER A 227 -15.33 -2.49 -7.32
C SER A 227 -15.78 -3.45 -6.20
N PRO A 228 -16.90 -3.14 -5.53
CA PRO A 228 -17.47 -3.99 -4.49
C PRO A 228 -17.61 -5.47 -4.89
N ILE A 229 -17.30 -6.36 -3.95
CA ILE A 229 -17.49 -7.82 -4.05
C ILE A 229 -16.69 -8.43 -5.24
N ALA A 230 -15.76 -7.70 -5.84
CA ALA A 230 -15.07 -8.08 -7.08
C ALA A 230 -14.43 -9.48 -7.03
N PHE A 231 -13.75 -9.83 -5.94
CA PHE A 231 -13.06 -11.11 -5.71
C PHE A 231 -13.62 -11.86 -4.49
N SER A 232 -14.80 -11.50 -4.01
CA SER A 232 -15.40 -12.18 -2.85
C SER A 232 -15.52 -13.69 -3.10
N GLY A 233 -14.99 -14.51 -2.19
CA GLY A 233 -14.99 -15.97 -2.30
C GLY A 233 -13.98 -16.54 -3.30
N CYS A 234 -12.99 -15.77 -3.77
CA CYS A 234 -11.85 -16.31 -4.51
C CYS A 234 -10.89 -17.07 -3.55
N THR A 235 -11.34 -18.23 -3.05
CA THR A 235 -10.70 -18.92 -1.93
C THR A 235 -9.31 -19.47 -2.24
N LEU A 236 -8.97 -19.74 -3.50
CA LEU A 236 -7.63 -20.15 -3.93
C LEU A 236 -6.76 -19.03 -4.54
N LEU A 237 -7.22 -17.77 -4.54
CA LEU A 237 -6.43 -16.66 -5.03
C LEU A 237 -5.21 -16.45 -4.12
N LYS A 238 -4.03 -16.79 -4.63
CA LYS A 238 -2.78 -16.77 -3.85
C LYS A 238 -2.03 -15.46 -3.95
N ASP A 239 -2.12 -14.81 -5.11
CA ASP A 239 -1.34 -13.64 -5.43
C ASP A 239 -2.17 -12.65 -6.25
N ILE A 240 -2.03 -11.38 -5.89
CA ILE A 240 -2.51 -10.20 -6.63
C ILE A 240 -1.29 -9.29 -6.80
N VAL A 241 -0.78 -9.20 -8.03
CA VAL A 241 0.44 -8.44 -8.28
C VAL A 241 0.13 -6.95 -8.26
N ASP A 242 0.78 -6.24 -7.34
CA ASP A 242 0.94 -4.78 -7.24
C ASP A 242 -0.37 -3.96 -7.31
N LEU A 243 -0.86 -3.52 -6.15
CA LEU A 243 -2.00 -2.62 -6.03
C LEU A 243 -1.60 -1.14 -5.85
N ASN A 244 -0.33 -0.75 -6.10
CA ASN A 244 0.11 0.62 -5.85
C ASN A 244 -0.60 1.68 -6.72
N LYS A 245 -1.16 1.29 -7.87
CA LYS A 245 -1.97 2.19 -8.72
C LYS A 245 -3.44 2.28 -8.30
N VAL A 246 -3.89 1.41 -7.39
CA VAL A 246 -5.27 1.39 -6.95
C VAL A 246 -5.56 2.61 -6.08
N THR A 247 -6.55 3.39 -6.51
CA THR A 247 -7.03 4.59 -5.81
C THR A 247 -8.38 4.39 -5.14
N SER A 248 -9.06 3.26 -5.41
CA SER A 248 -10.33 2.90 -4.78
C SER A 248 -10.49 1.38 -4.65
N LEU A 249 -10.82 0.94 -3.44
CA LEU A 249 -11.29 -0.41 -3.11
C LEU A 249 -12.75 -0.35 -2.67
N GLY A 250 -13.58 -1.17 -3.32
CA GLY A 250 -14.99 -1.32 -2.99
C GLY A 250 -15.20 -2.25 -1.80
N ASP A 251 -16.40 -2.17 -1.23
CA ASP A 251 -16.76 -2.98 -0.07
C ASP A 251 -16.70 -4.48 -0.36
N GLU A 252 -16.17 -5.24 0.60
CA GLU A 252 -16.03 -6.71 0.50
C GLU A 252 -15.25 -7.20 -0.74
N CYS A 253 -14.42 -6.35 -1.36
CA CYS A 253 -13.78 -6.68 -2.64
C CYS A 253 -12.87 -7.92 -2.58
N PHE A 254 -12.27 -8.23 -1.43
CA PHE A 254 -11.49 -9.46 -1.19
C PHE A 254 -12.04 -10.31 -0.04
N LEU A 255 -13.34 -10.21 0.26
CA LEU A 255 -13.99 -11.03 1.28
C LEU A 255 -13.70 -12.53 1.06
N ASN A 256 -13.28 -13.24 2.11
CA ASN A 256 -12.98 -14.68 2.09
C ASN A 256 -11.91 -15.10 1.04
N CYS A 257 -10.95 -14.23 0.70
CA CYS A 257 -9.76 -14.62 -0.04
C CYS A 257 -8.75 -15.34 0.87
N ILE A 258 -9.12 -16.51 1.37
CA ILE A 258 -8.41 -17.23 2.46
C ILE A 258 -6.99 -17.69 2.08
N SER A 259 -6.67 -17.81 0.79
CA SER A 259 -5.36 -18.26 0.32
C SER A 259 -4.38 -17.13 -0.03
N LEU A 260 -4.78 -15.87 0.11
CA LEU A 260 -3.96 -14.72 -0.28
C LEU A 260 -2.73 -14.63 0.65
N GLU A 261 -1.56 -15.06 0.17
CA GLU A 261 -0.35 -15.26 0.98
C GLU A 261 0.76 -14.31 0.53
N ILE A 262 0.51 -13.01 0.67
CA ILE A 262 1.41 -11.93 0.23
C ILE A 262 1.50 -10.81 1.26
N VAL A 263 2.42 -9.87 1.01
CA VAL A 263 2.34 -8.51 1.57
C VAL A 263 1.55 -7.64 0.60
N VAL A 264 0.42 -7.11 1.06
CA VAL A 264 -0.46 -6.26 0.25
C VAL A 264 0.07 -4.82 0.31
N ASN A 265 0.53 -4.31 -0.83
CA ASN A 265 1.04 -2.93 -0.96
C ASN A 265 0.01 -2.05 -1.69
N VAL A 266 -0.53 -1.06 -0.98
CA VAL A 266 -1.62 -0.19 -1.43
C VAL A 266 -1.33 1.26 -1.02
N ASN A 267 -0.17 1.74 -1.48
CA ASN A 267 0.43 2.97 -0.96
C ASN A 267 -0.28 4.26 -1.36
N SER A 268 -1.13 4.23 -2.40
CA SER A 268 -1.87 5.40 -2.90
C SER A 268 -3.30 5.54 -2.36
N LEU A 269 -3.83 4.54 -1.66
CA LEU A 269 -5.17 4.60 -1.09
C LEU A 269 -5.24 5.59 0.07
N THR A 270 -6.23 6.48 0.05
CA THR A 270 -6.52 7.40 1.16
C THR A 270 -7.68 6.93 2.04
N THR A 271 -8.52 6.05 1.51
CA THR A 271 -9.70 5.50 2.19
C THR A 271 -9.90 4.04 1.83
N ILE A 272 -10.30 3.22 2.80
CA ILE A 272 -10.83 1.87 2.57
C ILE A 272 -12.11 1.68 3.38
N THR A 273 -13.01 0.82 2.89
CA THR A 273 -14.09 0.30 3.73
C THR A 273 -13.54 -0.83 4.60
N GLY A 274 -14.15 -1.02 5.77
CA GLY A 274 -13.76 -2.03 6.73
C GLY A 274 -13.76 -3.42 6.11
N ASN A 275 -14.79 -3.86 5.41
CA ASN A 275 -14.87 -5.26 5.00
C ASN A 275 -14.00 -5.66 3.79
N SER A 276 -13.15 -4.75 3.26
CA SER A 276 -12.38 -5.00 2.03
C SER A 276 -11.50 -6.26 2.10
N PHE A 277 -10.95 -6.59 3.27
CA PHE A 277 -10.05 -7.74 3.50
C PHE A 277 -10.54 -8.68 4.60
N LEU A 278 -11.86 -8.76 4.79
CA LEU A 278 -12.50 -9.66 5.75
C LEU A 278 -12.18 -11.13 5.42
N ASN A 279 -11.69 -11.89 6.41
CA ASN A 279 -11.28 -13.30 6.33
C ASN A 279 -10.19 -13.58 5.27
N CYS A 280 -9.25 -12.65 5.10
CA CYS A 280 -8.02 -12.90 4.35
C CYS A 280 -6.97 -13.58 5.25
N GLU A 281 -7.20 -14.86 5.57
CA GLU A 281 -6.51 -15.57 6.67
C GLU A 281 -4.99 -15.68 6.54
N LYS A 282 -4.45 -15.68 5.31
CA LYS A 282 -3.02 -15.89 5.02
C LYS A 282 -2.21 -14.64 4.69
N VAL A 283 -2.81 -13.45 4.71
CA VAL A 283 -2.07 -12.22 4.37
C VAL A 283 -0.99 -11.97 5.41
N LEU A 284 0.24 -11.73 4.96
CA LEU A 284 1.42 -11.61 5.83
C LEU A 284 1.59 -10.19 6.38
N GLY A 285 1.11 -9.18 5.66
CA GLY A 285 1.18 -7.78 6.09
C GLY A 285 0.54 -6.82 5.12
N TYR A 286 0.25 -5.62 5.61
CA TYR A 286 -0.37 -4.53 4.84
C TYR A 286 0.46 -3.26 4.91
N ASN A 287 0.70 -2.63 3.75
CA ASN A 287 1.35 -1.32 3.63
C ASN A 287 0.39 -0.29 3.03
N PHE A 288 0.01 0.68 3.85
CA PHE A 288 -0.96 1.74 3.56
C PHE A 288 -0.34 3.12 3.83
N ASN A 289 0.69 3.49 3.07
CA ASN A 289 1.47 4.71 3.33
C ASN A 289 0.64 6.01 3.30
N SER A 290 -0.43 6.06 2.50
CA SER A 290 -1.27 7.26 2.34
C SER A 290 -2.66 7.15 2.99
N LEU A 291 -2.97 6.05 3.67
CA LEU A 291 -4.30 5.81 4.19
C LEU A 291 -4.63 6.79 5.32
N ARG A 292 -5.78 7.44 5.21
CA ARG A 292 -6.27 8.42 6.18
C ARG A 292 -7.49 7.90 6.93
N THR A 293 -8.37 7.17 6.25
CA THR A 293 -9.67 6.80 6.80
C THR A 293 -10.00 5.33 6.55
N ILE A 294 -10.42 4.62 7.59
CA ILE A 294 -11.08 3.32 7.48
C ILE A 294 -12.54 3.51 7.89
N THR A 295 -13.49 3.27 6.97
CA THR A 295 -14.92 3.43 7.21
C THR A 295 -15.62 2.09 7.47
N GLY A 296 -16.48 1.99 8.50
CA GLY A 296 -17.25 0.77 8.79
C GLY A 296 -16.51 -0.30 9.58
N GLY A 297 -17.16 -1.44 9.83
CA GLY A 297 -16.69 -2.54 10.71
C GLY A 297 -15.90 -3.65 9.99
N SER A 298 -15.36 -4.58 10.77
CA SER A 298 -14.65 -5.83 10.39
C SER A 298 -13.52 -5.78 9.34
N GLY A 299 -13.00 -4.59 9.05
CA GLY A 299 -11.63 -4.28 8.62
C GLY A 299 -10.75 -5.44 8.11
N PHE A 300 -9.98 -5.89 9.08
CA PHE A 300 -9.00 -6.94 9.00
C PHE A 300 -9.47 -8.15 9.82
N THR A 301 -10.78 -8.31 10.03
CA THR A 301 -11.29 -9.44 10.78
C THR A 301 -10.87 -10.75 10.11
N GLY A 302 -10.41 -11.72 10.91
CA GLY A 302 -10.00 -13.02 10.40
C GLY A 302 -8.68 -13.02 9.63
N ASN A 303 -7.86 -11.95 9.75
CA ASN A 303 -6.51 -11.92 9.20
C ASN A 303 -5.53 -12.65 10.16
N LEU A 304 -5.64 -13.97 10.19
CA LEU A 304 -5.00 -14.83 11.20
C LEU A 304 -3.47 -14.91 11.08
N ALA A 305 -2.89 -14.62 9.92
CA ALA A 305 -1.44 -14.68 9.66
C ALA A 305 -0.73 -13.30 9.66
N VAL A 306 -1.45 -12.19 9.83
CA VAL A 306 -0.90 -10.85 9.64
C VAL A 306 0.19 -10.51 10.65
N ASN A 307 1.41 -10.25 10.17
CA ASN A 307 2.53 -9.87 11.03
C ASN A 307 2.54 -8.37 11.33
N PHE A 308 2.14 -7.55 10.34
CA PHE A 308 2.13 -6.10 10.49
C PHE A 308 1.03 -5.43 9.66
N ILE A 309 0.54 -4.29 10.16
CA ILE A 309 -0.37 -3.39 9.45
C ILE A 309 0.21 -1.97 9.58
N TYR A 310 0.71 -1.40 8.49
CA TYR A 310 1.41 -0.11 8.48
C TYR A 310 0.55 0.99 7.87
N MET A 311 0.04 1.90 8.70
CA MET A 311 -0.92 2.96 8.36
C MET A 311 -0.54 4.30 9.04
N PRO A 312 0.64 4.87 8.76
CA PRO A 312 1.23 5.96 9.55
C PRO A 312 0.46 7.29 9.48
N LEU A 313 -0.42 7.47 8.49
CA LEU A 313 -1.20 8.70 8.28
C LEU A 313 -2.68 8.57 8.66
N LEU A 314 -3.09 7.44 9.23
CA LEU A 314 -4.47 7.12 9.56
C LEU A 314 -5.02 8.08 10.62
N ASN A 315 -6.00 8.91 10.28
CA ASN A 315 -6.61 9.87 11.22
C ASN A 315 -8.01 9.46 11.69
N GLN A 316 -8.63 8.46 11.06
CA GLN A 316 -9.94 7.94 11.46
C GLN A 316 -10.01 6.42 11.28
N LEU A 317 -10.45 5.72 12.32
CA LEU A 317 -10.63 4.27 12.38
C LEU A 317 -12.05 3.97 12.89
N GLY A 318 -12.93 3.45 12.02
CA GLY A 318 -14.28 3.07 12.44
C GLY A 318 -15.11 4.20 13.08
N ALA A 319 -16.05 3.83 13.97
CA ALA A 319 -16.76 4.75 14.86
C ALA A 319 -15.95 4.93 16.17
N THR A 320 -15.67 6.19 16.52
CA THR A 320 -14.55 6.67 17.35
C THR A 320 -14.32 6.04 18.73
N THR A 321 -15.32 5.44 19.38
CA THR A 321 -15.18 4.87 20.74
C THR A 321 -15.69 3.44 20.89
N ALA A 322 -16.28 2.87 19.84
CA ALA A 322 -16.80 1.52 19.87
C ALA A 322 -15.83 0.56 19.18
N ASN A 323 -15.71 -0.66 19.69
CA ASN A 323 -15.08 -1.75 18.94
C ASN A 323 -16.00 -2.14 17.78
N ASN A 324 -15.56 -1.90 16.54
CA ASN A 324 -16.29 -2.24 15.32
C ASN A 324 -15.78 -3.54 14.69
N GLY A 325 -14.94 -4.26 15.43
CA GLY A 325 -14.35 -5.53 15.05
C GLY A 325 -13.24 -5.39 14.03
N ILE A 326 -12.71 -4.20 13.73
CA ILE A 326 -11.72 -4.00 12.66
C ILE A 326 -10.50 -4.92 12.81
N PHE A 327 -10.08 -5.18 14.05
CA PHE A 327 -8.98 -6.07 14.37
C PHE A 327 -9.43 -7.36 15.07
N SER A 328 -10.70 -7.75 14.90
CA SER A 328 -11.18 -8.99 15.50
C SER A 328 -10.49 -10.19 14.83
N LEU A 329 -10.02 -11.17 15.61
CA LEU A 329 -9.35 -12.35 15.04
C LEU A 329 -8.10 -12.07 14.18
N ILE A 330 -7.31 -11.02 14.46
CA ILE A 330 -5.96 -10.86 13.87
C ILE A 330 -4.90 -11.69 14.63
N LYS A 331 -3.76 -12.01 14.00
CA LYS A 331 -2.65 -12.72 14.67
C LYS A 331 -2.26 -12.06 16.00
N THR A 332 -1.97 -12.89 17.02
CA THR A 332 -1.37 -12.42 18.27
C THR A 332 0.00 -11.79 18.01
N ASP A 333 0.32 -10.72 18.73
CA ASP A 333 1.57 -9.95 18.59
C ASP A 333 1.76 -9.26 17.22
N ALA A 334 0.70 -9.14 16.42
CA ALA A 334 0.73 -8.35 15.19
C ALA A 334 1.13 -6.89 15.50
N VAL A 335 2.00 -6.32 14.67
CA VAL A 335 2.45 -4.93 14.82
C VAL A 335 1.54 -4.00 14.02
N ILE A 336 0.78 -3.15 14.71
CA ILE A 336 -0.10 -2.17 14.08
C ILE A 336 0.54 -0.80 14.23
N THR A 337 1.00 -0.21 13.12
CA THR A 337 1.53 1.16 13.11
C THR A 337 0.46 2.12 12.62
N VAL A 338 0.09 3.09 13.46
CA VAL A 338 -0.93 4.11 13.16
C VAL A 338 -0.39 5.51 13.38
N SER A 339 -1.15 6.50 12.93
CA SER A 339 -0.86 7.90 13.23
C SER A 339 -1.06 8.21 14.72
N PRO A 340 -0.24 9.07 15.33
CA PRO A 340 -0.47 9.61 16.67
C PRO A 340 -1.75 10.45 16.71
N TYR A 341 -2.14 11.05 15.58
CA TYR A 341 -3.36 11.87 15.47
C TYR A 341 -4.65 11.05 15.60
N LEU A 342 -4.63 9.73 15.39
CA LEU A 342 -5.83 8.91 15.54
C LEU A 342 -6.40 9.00 16.98
N LYS A 343 -5.52 9.13 17.98
CA LYS A 343 -5.91 9.32 19.38
C LYS A 343 -6.46 10.73 19.65
N THR A 344 -5.92 11.77 19.01
CA THR A 344 -6.45 13.15 19.13
C THR A 344 -7.89 13.27 18.68
N VAL A 345 -8.23 12.59 17.57
CA VAL A 345 -9.57 12.64 16.98
C VAL A 345 -10.60 12.03 17.94
N ASN A 346 -10.19 11.12 18.83
CA ASN A 346 -11.02 10.47 19.84
C ASN A 346 -10.93 11.15 21.21
N ALA A 347 -10.78 12.49 21.26
CA ALA A 347 -10.69 13.27 22.49
C ALA A 347 -9.60 12.76 23.48
N GLY A 348 -8.52 12.20 22.95
CA GLY A 348 -7.39 11.70 23.73
C GLY A 348 -7.55 10.27 24.26
N THR A 349 -8.67 9.59 24.03
CA THR A 349 -8.80 8.15 24.37
C THR A 349 -8.32 7.27 23.21
N PRO A 350 -7.68 6.13 23.48
CA PRO A 350 -7.40 5.14 22.45
C PRO A 350 -8.70 4.70 21.73
N ASP A 351 -8.60 4.48 20.43
CA ASP A 351 -9.71 3.94 19.64
C ASP A 351 -10.17 2.57 20.17
N GLY A 352 -11.47 2.30 20.18
CA GLY A 352 -12.05 1.05 20.69
C GLY A 352 -11.51 -0.19 19.97
N ASP A 353 -11.25 -0.09 18.66
CA ASP A 353 -10.65 -1.17 17.88
C ASP A 353 -9.17 -1.37 18.25
N LEU A 354 -8.41 -0.30 18.51
CA LEU A 354 -7.01 -0.40 18.98
C LEU A 354 -6.90 -0.93 20.41
N LEU A 355 -7.84 -0.55 21.29
CA LEU A 355 -7.92 -1.08 22.65
C LEU A 355 -8.24 -2.58 22.62
N TYR A 356 -9.14 -3.01 21.73
CA TYR A 356 -9.42 -4.43 21.51
C TYR A 356 -8.19 -5.16 20.98
N ALA A 357 -7.49 -4.61 19.98
CA ALA A 357 -6.30 -5.22 19.41
C ALA A 357 -5.19 -5.40 20.45
N SER A 358 -4.84 -4.35 21.18
CA SER A 358 -3.81 -4.40 22.21
C SER A 358 -4.21 -5.26 23.42
N GLY A 359 -5.44 -5.12 23.92
CA GLY A 359 -5.88 -5.81 25.13
C GLY A 359 -6.31 -7.27 24.92
N THR A 360 -7.05 -7.57 23.85
CA THR A 360 -7.61 -8.91 23.60
C THR A 360 -6.73 -9.76 22.68
N ARG A 361 -5.95 -9.13 21.78
CA ARG A 361 -5.09 -9.83 20.82
C ARG A 361 -3.60 -9.73 21.15
N ASN A 362 -3.20 -9.00 22.19
CA ASN A 362 -1.80 -8.65 22.47
C ASN A 362 -1.08 -8.02 21.27
N ALA A 363 -1.80 -7.30 20.41
CA ALA A 363 -1.19 -6.61 19.28
C ALA A 363 -0.29 -5.46 19.79
N ILE A 364 0.85 -5.26 19.14
CA ILE A 364 1.77 -4.17 19.45
C ILE A 364 1.33 -2.96 18.64
N VAL A 365 0.74 -1.95 19.31
CA VAL A 365 0.31 -0.70 18.66
C VAL A 365 1.42 0.34 18.75
N ILE A 366 1.92 0.78 17.59
CA ILE A 366 2.96 1.79 17.43
C ILE A 366 2.34 3.06 16.84
N TYR A 367 2.63 4.22 17.43
CA TYR A 367 2.20 5.51 16.91
C TYR A 367 3.37 6.20 16.18
N ALA A 368 3.29 6.35 14.85
CA ALA A 368 4.37 6.88 14.02
C ALA A 368 4.67 8.39 14.26
N ASN A 369 5.80 8.92 13.78
CA ASN A 369 6.11 10.38 13.79
C ASN A 369 5.96 11.06 15.17
N TYR A 370 6.45 10.41 16.22
CA TYR A 370 6.35 10.89 17.60
C TYR A 370 7.38 12.00 17.86
N ILE A 371 6.91 13.15 18.34
CA ILE A 371 7.79 14.22 18.83
C ILE A 371 7.65 14.27 20.34
N ILE A 372 8.74 14.05 21.08
CA ILE A 372 8.79 14.17 22.54
C ILE A 372 9.51 15.46 22.92
N ALA A 373 8.94 16.24 23.83
CA ALA A 373 9.61 17.37 24.46
C ALA A 373 9.83 17.15 25.97
N GLY A 374 11.05 17.46 26.40
CA GLY A 374 11.47 17.50 27.79
C GLY A 374 11.04 18.81 28.46
N VAL A 375 10.34 18.76 29.60
CA VAL A 375 9.90 19.94 30.37
C VAL A 375 10.64 20.03 31.70
N TYR A 376 11.16 21.21 32.02
CA TYR A 376 11.87 21.52 33.26
C TYR A 376 10.92 21.99 34.37
N GLY A 377 11.14 21.52 35.61
CA GLY A 377 10.32 21.88 36.78
C GLY A 377 8.94 21.23 36.79
N SER A 378 8.72 20.24 35.93
CA SER A 378 7.46 19.51 35.77
C SER A 378 7.71 18.02 35.92
N SER A 379 6.79 17.32 36.60
CA SER A 379 6.72 15.86 36.64
C SER A 379 6.25 15.25 35.31
N TYR A 380 5.89 16.10 34.34
CA TYR A 380 5.20 15.73 33.11
C TYR A 380 6.05 16.08 31.89
N GLN A 381 6.47 15.05 31.16
CA GLN A 381 7.06 15.16 29.83
C GLN A 381 5.96 15.15 28.77
N ARG A 382 6.13 15.88 27.67
CA ARG A 382 5.07 16.13 26.68
C ARG A 382 5.36 15.39 25.38
N SER A 383 4.36 14.70 24.85
CA SER A 383 4.29 14.52 23.40
C SER A 383 3.88 15.86 22.80
N VAL A 384 4.66 16.35 21.84
CA VAL A 384 4.44 17.64 21.16
C VAL A 384 3.35 17.54 20.10
N ASN A 385 2.98 16.32 19.73
CA ASN A 385 1.89 16.10 18.80
C ASN A 385 0.54 16.59 19.37
N GLU A 386 0.45 16.96 20.67
CA GLU A 386 -0.79 17.43 21.31
C GLU A 386 -0.59 18.43 22.45
N GLY A 387 -1.49 19.40 22.56
CA GLY A 387 -1.74 20.19 23.78
C GLY A 387 -2.36 19.40 24.93
N SER A 388 -2.06 18.10 25.08
CA SER A 388 -2.46 17.28 26.24
C SER A 388 -1.52 16.08 26.44
N THR A 389 -1.11 15.89 27.70
CA THR A 389 -0.14 14.93 28.27
C THR A 389 -0.71 13.50 28.39
N PHE A 390 0.01 12.39 28.65
CA PHE A 390 1.09 12.11 29.61
C PHE A 390 1.85 10.82 29.22
N PHE A 391 3.15 10.76 29.49
CA PHE A 391 3.77 9.50 29.90
C PHE A 391 3.30 9.22 31.33
N ASN A 392 2.54 8.14 31.54
CA ASN A 392 1.95 7.82 32.84
C ASN A 392 2.98 7.06 33.70
N GLY A 393 4.06 7.75 34.05
CA GLY A 393 5.11 7.27 34.94
C GLY A 393 5.65 8.48 35.68
N GLY A 394 5.06 8.80 36.82
CA GLY A 394 5.43 9.96 37.62
C GLY A 394 6.89 9.89 38.07
N PHE A 395 7.78 10.57 37.35
CA PHE A 395 9.15 10.80 37.80
C PHE A 395 9.36 12.31 37.93
N ALA A 396 9.48 12.75 39.18
CA ALA A 396 9.52 14.16 39.61
C ALA A 396 10.87 14.83 39.32
N THR A 397 11.42 14.68 38.11
CA THR A 397 12.75 15.17 37.76
C THR A 397 12.75 15.92 36.44
N SER A 398 13.30 17.13 36.43
CA SER A 398 13.40 17.98 35.24
C SER A 398 14.26 17.33 34.15
N ALA A 399 13.69 17.15 32.95
CA ALA A 399 14.42 16.68 31.78
C ALA A 399 15.31 17.81 31.18
N ARG A 400 16.53 17.46 30.77
CA ARG A 400 17.49 18.32 30.08
C ARG A 400 17.85 17.82 28.69
N GLY A 401 17.81 16.50 28.49
CA GLY A 401 17.99 15.84 27.20
C GLY A 401 16.95 14.74 27.03
N VAL A 402 16.54 14.48 25.80
CA VAL A 402 15.65 13.38 25.44
C VAL A 402 16.09 12.81 24.10
N SER A 403 15.96 11.50 23.94
CA SER A 403 16.08 10.85 22.65
C SER A 403 15.07 9.71 22.54
N ILE A 404 14.55 9.50 21.32
CA ILE A 404 13.59 8.44 20.99
C ILE A 404 14.05 7.67 19.76
N SER A 405 13.87 6.35 19.79
CA SER A 405 14.12 5.46 18.64
C SER A 405 13.09 5.70 17.51
N GLU A 406 13.42 5.37 16.25
CA GLU A 406 12.48 5.47 15.12
C GLU A 406 11.25 4.56 15.33
N THR A 407 11.43 3.44 16.05
CA THR A 407 10.35 2.52 16.42
C THR A 407 9.45 3.06 17.52
N THR A 408 9.81 4.18 18.17
CA THR A 408 9.18 4.76 19.37
C THR A 408 9.20 3.87 20.62
N LYS A 409 9.73 2.64 20.52
CA LYS A 409 9.79 1.66 21.61
C LYS A 409 10.72 2.11 22.74
N TYR A 410 11.89 2.63 22.36
CA TYR A 410 12.91 3.06 23.31
C TYR A 410 12.93 4.58 23.43
N ILE A 411 12.96 5.06 24.68
CA ILE A 411 13.03 6.48 25.05
C ILE A 411 14.03 6.64 26.20
N THR A 412 14.91 7.62 26.09
CA THR A 412 15.91 7.92 27.13
C THR A 412 15.86 9.39 27.49
N PHE A 413 15.72 9.69 28.79
CA PHE A 413 15.77 11.04 29.33
C PHE A 413 17.03 11.24 30.18
N ALA A 414 17.76 12.32 29.91
CA ALA A 414 18.78 12.87 30.79
C ALA A 414 18.13 13.92 31.72
N THR A 415 18.28 13.74 33.04
CA THR A 415 17.59 14.59 34.03
C THR A 415 18.57 15.33 34.95
N ASN A 416 18.04 16.15 35.87
CA ASN A 416 18.82 16.82 36.91
C ASN A 416 19.46 15.87 37.95
N SER A 417 19.05 14.60 38.02
CA SER A 417 19.52 13.69 39.06
C SER A 417 19.89 12.30 38.54
N ASN A 418 19.42 11.89 37.36
CA ASN A 418 19.59 10.53 36.86
C ASN A 418 19.34 10.45 35.35
N VAL A 419 19.42 9.24 34.82
CA VAL A 419 19.00 8.88 33.47
C VAL A 419 17.83 7.93 33.57
N MET A 420 16.75 8.22 32.85
CA MET A 420 15.54 7.39 32.81
C MET A 420 15.44 6.71 31.45
N VAL A 421 15.14 5.42 31.43
CA VAL A 421 15.01 4.63 30.20
C VAL A 421 13.67 3.92 30.15
N SER A 422 13.04 3.91 28.97
CA SER A 422 11.85 3.12 28.65
C SER A 422 12.16 2.19 27.47
N SER A 423 11.56 1.01 27.50
CA SER A 423 11.63 -0.01 26.44
C SER A 423 10.25 -0.48 25.98
N ASP A 424 9.21 0.21 26.41
CA ASP A 424 7.79 -0.15 26.25
C ASP A 424 6.93 1.01 25.75
N PHE A 425 7.50 1.82 24.85
CA PHE A 425 6.83 2.97 24.23
C PHE A 425 6.51 4.09 25.23
N GLY A 426 7.29 4.19 26.30
CA GLY A 426 7.12 5.20 27.36
C GLY A 426 6.03 4.87 28.37
N GLN A 427 5.49 3.64 28.37
CA GLN A 427 4.50 3.24 29.37
C GLN A 427 5.11 3.16 30.77
N THR A 428 6.34 2.65 30.87
CA THR A 428 7.11 2.63 32.12
C THR A 428 8.52 3.17 31.88
N PHE A 429 9.11 3.73 32.95
CA PHE A 429 10.53 4.12 32.94
C PHE A 429 11.25 3.51 34.13
N THR A 430 12.50 3.17 33.92
CA THR A 430 13.43 2.69 34.94
C THR A 430 14.61 3.65 35.07
N VAL A 431 15.18 3.74 36.27
CA VAL A 431 16.37 4.56 36.52
C VAL A 431 17.60 3.76 36.09
N ALA A 432 18.41 4.29 35.18
CA ALA A 432 19.68 3.68 34.80
C ALA A 432 20.64 3.63 35.99
N SER A 433 21.41 2.53 36.10
CA SER A 433 22.42 2.33 37.16
C SER A 433 23.66 3.21 36.93
N LEU A 434 23.50 4.52 37.10
CA LEU A 434 24.52 5.55 36.92
C LEU A 434 24.59 6.47 38.15
N PRO A 435 25.71 7.21 38.36
CA PRO A 435 25.81 8.13 39.49
C PRO A 435 24.68 9.17 39.50
N SER A 436 24.10 9.42 40.67
CA SER A 436 23.04 10.42 40.84
C SER A 436 23.60 11.85 40.73
N THR A 437 23.42 12.49 39.58
CA THR A 437 23.88 13.85 39.28
C THR A 437 23.12 14.44 38.09
N VAL A 438 23.48 15.65 37.68
CA VAL A 438 22.91 16.30 36.49
C VAL A 438 23.48 15.69 35.22
N TYR A 439 22.60 15.31 34.29
CA TYR A 439 22.90 14.91 32.93
C TYR A 439 22.35 15.95 31.94
N TYR A 440 23.09 16.26 30.86
CA TYR A 440 22.74 17.35 29.95
C TYR A 440 22.12 16.90 28.63
N CYS A 441 22.62 15.82 28.05
CA CYS A 441 22.15 15.31 26.76
C CYS A 441 21.89 13.80 26.83
N ALA A 442 20.96 13.34 25.98
CA ALA A 442 20.72 11.95 25.66
C ALA A 442 20.60 11.83 24.14
N SER A 443 21.17 10.78 23.54
CA SER A 443 21.09 10.49 22.11
C SER A 443 21.10 8.98 21.87
N MET A 444 20.40 8.48 20.84
CA MET A 444 20.34 7.04 20.54
C MET A 444 20.29 6.72 19.03
N SER A 445 20.60 5.48 18.68
CA SER A 445 20.43 4.91 17.34
C SER A 445 18.95 4.66 17.00
N LYS A 446 18.65 4.42 15.71
CA LYS A 446 17.27 4.25 15.22
C LYS A 446 16.48 3.14 15.90
N ASP A 447 17.18 2.08 16.28
CA ASP A 447 16.63 0.90 16.96
C ASP A 447 16.69 1.02 18.48
N GLY A 448 17.29 2.09 19.00
CA GLY A 448 17.50 2.34 20.42
C GLY A 448 18.64 1.52 21.05
N GLN A 449 19.37 0.69 20.28
CA GLN A 449 20.40 -0.20 20.81
C GLN A 449 21.56 0.57 21.44
N TYR A 450 22.10 1.55 20.70
CA TYR A 450 23.22 2.37 21.12
C TYR A 450 22.70 3.68 21.69
N GLN A 451 23.11 4.02 22.91
CA GLN A 451 22.66 5.23 23.59
C GLN A 451 23.85 5.93 24.25
N LEU A 452 23.83 7.26 24.26
CA LEU A 452 24.78 8.11 24.96
C LEU A 452 24.08 9.08 25.89
N VAL A 453 24.71 9.37 27.02
CA VAL A 453 24.33 10.44 27.94
C VAL A 453 25.56 11.18 28.44
N THR A 454 25.46 12.51 28.57
CA THR A 454 26.55 13.35 29.11
C THR A 454 26.26 13.81 30.53
N GLN A 455 27.25 13.67 31.40
CA GLN A 455 27.21 14.00 32.81
C GLN A 455 27.85 15.37 33.07
N SER A 456 27.28 16.14 33.99
CA SER A 456 27.77 17.48 34.35
C SER A 456 29.16 17.54 34.96
N ALA A 457 29.65 16.42 35.51
CA ALA A 457 31.01 16.26 36.03
C ALA A 457 32.05 15.98 34.94
N GLY A 458 31.65 15.97 33.66
CA GLY A 458 32.53 15.71 32.53
C GLY A 458 32.75 14.23 32.29
N HIS A 459 31.69 13.45 32.17
CA HIS A 459 31.76 12.06 31.72
C HIS A 459 30.66 11.78 30.69
N THR A 460 30.99 11.01 29.66
CA THR A 460 29.99 10.43 28.76
C THR A 460 29.84 8.96 29.07
N TYR A 461 28.62 8.52 29.30
CA TYR A 461 28.27 7.11 29.48
C TYR A 461 27.57 6.59 28.23
N ARG A 462 27.78 5.31 27.95
CA ARG A 462 27.14 4.62 26.83
C ARG A 462 26.40 3.38 27.27
N SER A 463 25.38 3.02 26.50
CA SER A 463 24.73 1.71 26.51
C SER A 463 24.76 1.13 25.10
N VAL A 464 24.93 -0.18 25.00
CA VAL A 464 24.93 -0.95 23.74
C VAL A 464 23.83 -2.02 23.70
N ASP A 465 22.97 -2.04 24.73
CA ASP A 465 21.97 -3.06 25.01
C ASP A 465 20.61 -2.43 25.37
N TYR A 466 20.24 -1.40 24.61
CA TYR A 466 18.94 -0.74 24.70
C TYR A 466 18.68 -0.02 26.03
N GLY A 467 19.74 0.46 26.68
CA GLY A 467 19.66 1.20 27.94
C GLY A 467 19.63 0.30 29.19
N THR A 468 19.85 -1.01 29.04
CA THR A 468 19.80 -1.97 30.15
C THR A 468 21.03 -1.86 31.04
N THR A 469 22.22 -1.79 30.44
CA THR A 469 23.49 -1.56 31.13
C THR A 469 24.20 -0.32 30.60
N TRP A 470 25.00 0.31 31.47
CA TRP A 470 25.71 1.55 31.16
C TRP A 470 27.15 1.47 31.64
N GLU A 471 28.06 1.99 30.82
CA GLU A 471 29.48 2.07 31.14
C GLU A 471 30.08 3.43 30.75
N LEU A 472 31.21 3.78 31.38
CA LEU A 472 31.92 5.01 31.08
C LEU A 472 32.57 4.91 29.69
N ALA A 473 32.19 5.79 28.77
CA ALA A 473 32.74 5.85 27.42
C ALA A 473 33.92 6.82 27.32
N VAL A 474 33.76 8.05 27.85
CA VAL A 474 34.78 9.12 27.74
C VAL A 474 34.85 9.91 29.04
N SER A 475 36.06 10.08 29.58
CA SER A 475 36.36 11.09 30.61
C SER A 475 36.54 12.46 29.95
N GLY A 476 35.65 13.40 30.26
CA GLY A 476 35.66 14.79 29.77
C GLY A 476 34.39 15.22 29.03
N GLY A 477 33.49 14.32 28.63
CA GLY A 477 32.29 14.71 27.88
C GLY A 477 31.24 15.37 28.78
N ARG A 478 30.88 16.64 28.51
CA ARG A 478 30.14 17.46 29.49
C ARG A 478 28.86 18.12 28.98
N ARG A 479 28.65 18.31 27.67
CA ARG A 479 27.51 19.15 27.19
C ARG A 479 26.57 18.43 26.28
N ASP A 480 27.08 17.97 25.16
CA ASP A 480 26.29 17.38 24.09
C ASP A 480 26.89 16.05 23.65
N CYS A 481 26.03 15.14 23.23
CA CYS A 481 26.40 13.87 22.62
C CYS A 481 25.46 13.55 21.47
N PHE A 482 25.99 12.84 20.48
CA PHE A 482 25.21 12.43 19.32
C PHE A 482 25.55 10.99 18.95
N VAL A 483 24.53 10.22 18.61
CA VAL A 483 24.61 8.87 18.06
C VAL A 483 23.98 8.90 16.67
N SER A 484 24.69 8.44 15.64
CA SER A 484 24.12 8.29 14.30
C SER A 484 22.96 7.28 14.32
N ARG A 485 22.03 7.34 13.35
CA ARG A 485 20.93 6.37 13.29
C ARG A 485 21.42 4.92 13.21
N THR A 486 22.59 4.70 12.63
CA THR A 486 23.28 3.40 12.56
C THR A 486 23.90 2.95 13.88
N GLY A 487 24.10 3.86 14.84
CA GLY A 487 24.81 3.63 16.08
C GLY A 487 26.34 3.62 15.96
N GLN A 488 26.86 3.51 14.73
CA GLN A 488 28.28 3.36 14.44
C GLN A 488 29.09 4.60 14.81
N TYR A 489 28.56 5.79 14.51
CA TYR A 489 29.24 7.06 14.73
C TYR A 489 28.69 7.73 15.98
N GLN A 490 29.59 8.03 16.89
CA GLN A 490 29.26 8.52 18.23
C GLN A 490 30.16 9.70 18.56
N LEU A 491 29.57 10.80 19.02
CA LEU A 491 30.27 12.06 19.23
C LEU A 491 29.94 12.62 20.60
N THR A 492 30.90 13.30 21.22
CA THR A 492 30.68 14.04 22.47
C THR A 492 31.52 15.31 22.53
N THR A 493 30.97 16.35 23.17
CA THR A 493 31.64 17.63 23.38
C THR A 493 32.19 17.75 24.80
N ASN A 494 33.34 18.41 24.92
CA ASN A 494 33.87 18.90 26.18
C ASN A 494 33.92 20.43 26.15
N ILE A 495 33.35 21.08 27.15
CA ILE A 495 33.37 22.56 27.24
C ILE A 495 34.59 23.08 27.99
N ASP A 496 35.16 22.26 28.88
CA ASP A 496 36.31 22.62 29.71
C ASP A 496 37.63 22.39 28.98
N ALA A 497 37.62 21.51 27.97
CA ALA A 497 38.69 21.37 26.99
C ALA A 497 38.09 21.61 25.60
N PRO A 498 38.56 22.59 24.80
CA PRO A 498 37.98 22.95 23.50
C PRO A 498 38.25 21.88 22.42
N ASN A 499 37.65 20.72 22.62
CA ASN A 499 37.78 19.53 21.80
C ASN A 499 36.43 18.82 21.66
N ILE A 500 36.37 17.95 20.66
CA ILE A 500 35.31 16.97 20.50
C ILE A 500 35.94 15.59 20.51
N THR A 501 35.20 14.58 20.95
CA THR A 501 35.66 13.19 20.91
C THR A 501 34.70 12.38 20.04
N ILE A 502 35.25 11.56 19.15
CA ILE A 502 34.51 10.77 18.17
C ILE A 502 34.89 9.30 18.25
N SER A 503 33.89 8.44 18.11
CA SER A 503 34.01 7.01 17.81
C SER A 503 33.34 6.72 16.47
N THR A 504 33.94 5.82 15.71
CA THR A 504 33.48 5.36 14.39
C THR A 504 33.16 3.85 14.38
N ASP A 505 33.16 3.23 15.56
CA ASP A 505 33.08 1.80 15.79
C ASP A 505 32.12 1.47 16.95
N TYR A 506 30.95 2.11 16.94
CA TYR A 506 29.88 1.86 17.91
C TYR A 506 30.27 2.19 19.37
N GLY A 507 31.15 3.18 19.52
CA GLY A 507 31.64 3.65 20.82
C GLY A 507 32.81 2.84 21.38
N ALA A 508 33.32 1.82 20.67
CA ALA A 508 34.33 0.91 21.21
C ALA A 508 35.69 1.59 21.40
N ASN A 509 36.08 2.44 20.45
CA ASN A 509 37.28 3.27 20.53
C ASN A 509 36.96 4.75 20.29
N TRP A 510 37.64 5.63 21.01
CA TRP A 510 37.42 7.08 20.97
C TRP A 510 38.68 7.83 20.62
N SER A 511 38.55 8.85 19.76
CA SER A 511 39.63 9.75 19.34
C SER A 511 39.24 11.21 19.56
N THR A 512 40.20 12.03 19.97
CA THR A 512 39.96 13.45 20.27
C THR A 512 40.38 14.34 19.12
N ILE A 513 39.52 15.26 18.71
CA ILE A 513 39.78 16.30 17.71
C ILE A 513 39.90 17.65 18.44
N THR A 514 41.05 18.29 18.28
CA THR A 514 41.38 19.60 18.87
C THR A 514 41.38 20.72 17.84
N GLY A 515 41.46 21.98 18.27
CA GLY A 515 41.64 23.13 17.37
C GLY A 515 40.35 23.68 16.75
N LEU A 516 39.19 23.21 17.20
CA LEU A 516 37.88 23.70 16.74
C LEU A 516 37.33 24.87 17.56
N GLY A 517 37.97 25.20 18.69
CA GLY A 517 37.43 26.10 19.70
C GLY A 517 36.44 25.39 20.61
N THR A 518 35.75 26.14 21.46
CA THR A 518 34.73 25.59 22.37
C THR A 518 33.48 25.19 21.57
N ILE A 519 33.23 23.90 21.44
CA ILE A 519 32.03 23.35 20.78
C ILE A 519 30.99 23.00 21.85
N THR A 520 29.74 23.39 21.62
CA THR A 520 28.64 23.17 22.57
C THR A 520 27.51 22.32 22.02
N ALA A 521 27.42 22.13 20.70
CA ALA A 521 26.52 21.19 20.07
C ALA A 521 27.11 20.60 18.78
N LEU A 522 26.73 19.36 18.46
CA LEU A 522 27.20 18.66 17.25
C LEU A 522 26.18 17.63 16.74
N CYS A 523 26.31 17.25 15.47
CA CYS A 523 25.60 16.11 14.89
C CYS A 523 26.37 15.54 13.69
N CYS A 524 26.01 14.32 13.26
CA CYS A 524 26.59 13.69 12.07
C CYS A 524 25.54 12.94 11.23
N SER A 525 25.86 12.71 9.95
CA SER A 525 25.07 11.85 9.06
C SER A 525 25.17 10.39 9.49
N ASP A 526 24.27 9.55 8.97
CA ASP A 526 24.17 8.14 9.32
C ASP A 526 25.42 7.33 8.93
N ASP A 527 26.09 7.76 7.87
CA ASP A 527 27.36 7.24 7.35
C ASP A 527 28.59 7.92 7.96
N GLY A 528 28.39 8.88 8.87
CA GLY A 528 29.45 9.63 9.52
C GLY A 528 30.23 10.58 8.62
N GLN A 529 29.91 10.66 7.32
CA GLN A 529 30.66 11.49 6.36
C GLN A 529 30.56 12.98 6.71
N TYR A 530 29.35 13.45 7.00
CA TYR A 530 29.07 14.85 7.29
C TYR A 530 28.98 15.05 8.80
N ILE A 531 29.73 16.02 9.31
CA ILE A 531 29.70 16.41 10.72
C ILE A 531 29.59 17.91 10.81
N THR A 532 28.62 18.40 11.58
CA THR A 532 28.45 19.82 11.84
C THR A 532 28.55 20.07 13.33
N ALA A 533 29.43 20.99 13.70
CA ALA A 533 29.75 21.34 15.07
C ALA A 533 29.65 22.86 15.27
N VAL A 534 29.01 23.27 16.36
CA VAL A 534 28.75 24.68 16.67
C VAL A 534 29.05 25.00 18.12
N GLY A 535 29.56 26.21 18.34
CA GLY A 535 29.90 26.75 19.65
C GLY A 535 29.38 28.17 19.81
N SER A 536 29.53 28.74 21.01
CA SER A 536 29.25 30.17 21.21
C SER A 536 30.15 31.02 20.30
N GLY A 537 29.61 32.09 19.72
CA GLY A 537 30.30 32.88 18.69
C GLY A 537 29.56 32.89 17.36
N SER A 538 30.25 33.21 16.27
CA SER A 538 29.62 33.46 14.96
C SER A 538 30.09 32.49 13.86
N THR A 539 30.41 31.24 14.22
CA THR A 539 30.96 30.27 13.28
C THR A 539 30.28 28.92 13.35
N ILE A 540 30.14 28.27 12.18
CA ILE A 540 29.70 26.89 12.02
C ILE A 540 30.90 26.09 11.48
N LYS A 541 31.25 24.99 12.14
CA LYS A 541 32.32 24.09 11.70
C LYS A 541 31.69 22.90 10.96
N VAL A 542 32.12 22.66 9.73
CA VAL A 542 31.60 21.58 8.88
C VAL A 542 32.75 20.68 8.44
N SER A 543 32.56 19.38 8.56
CA SER A 543 33.41 18.34 7.98
C SER A 543 32.59 17.53 6.98
N THR A 544 33.19 17.19 5.83
CA THR A 544 32.59 16.34 4.80
C THR A 544 33.34 15.02 4.62
N ASN A 545 34.22 14.68 5.55
CA ASN A 545 35.05 13.47 5.52
C ASN A 545 35.26 12.85 6.92
N GLY A 546 34.21 12.81 7.73
CA GLY A 546 34.24 12.10 9.01
C GLY A 546 35.14 12.71 10.09
N GLY A 547 35.36 14.02 10.04
CA GLY A 547 36.08 14.79 11.05
C GLY A 547 37.58 14.94 10.77
N LEU A 548 38.07 14.43 9.63
CA LEU A 548 39.48 14.54 9.24
C LEU A 548 39.88 15.98 8.90
N THR A 549 39.01 16.72 8.20
CA THR A 549 39.23 18.13 7.85
C THR A 549 38.00 18.97 8.13
N TRP A 550 38.22 20.24 8.52
CA TRP A 550 37.15 21.13 8.95
C TRP A 550 37.18 22.45 8.20
N ILE A 551 36.00 22.88 7.73
CA ILE A 551 35.77 24.18 7.11
C ILE A 551 35.00 25.04 8.11
N THR A 552 35.46 26.27 8.32
CA THR A 552 34.75 27.26 9.14
C THR A 552 33.88 28.13 8.25
N LYS A 553 32.57 28.14 8.51
CA LYS A 553 31.60 29.00 7.84
C LYS A 553 31.20 30.13 8.79
N THR A 554 31.16 31.36 8.28
CA THR A 554 30.72 32.53 9.06
C THR A 554 29.19 32.54 9.13
N ALA A 555 28.65 32.64 10.34
CA ALA A 555 27.24 32.87 10.57
C ALA A 555 26.93 34.37 10.80
N TYR A 556 25.71 34.77 10.47
CA TYR A 556 25.25 36.17 10.61
C TYR A 556 24.79 36.48 12.03
N GLY A 557 25.73 36.62 12.98
CA GLY A 557 25.42 37.01 14.37
C GLY A 557 26.13 36.16 15.41
N ASN A 558 26.01 36.53 16.68
CA ASN A 558 26.66 35.84 17.79
C ASN A 558 25.70 34.84 18.46
N PHE A 559 26.06 33.57 18.43
CA PHE A 559 25.34 32.46 19.05
C PHE A 559 25.65 32.41 20.54
N THR A 560 24.59 32.32 21.33
CA THR A 560 24.68 31.89 22.74
C THR A 560 24.09 30.48 22.82
N LEU A 561 24.93 29.47 23.10
CA LEU A 561 24.53 28.06 23.24
C LEU A 561 23.73 27.50 22.04
N PRO A 562 24.28 27.54 20.82
CA PRO A 562 23.56 27.07 19.63
C PRO A 562 23.17 25.59 19.72
N LYS A 563 22.21 25.19 18.88
CA LYS A 563 21.84 23.79 18.62
C LYS A 563 21.97 23.49 17.14
N VAL A 564 22.20 22.23 16.81
CA VAL A 564 22.37 21.76 15.44
C VAL A 564 21.68 20.42 15.26
N ALA A 565 21.05 20.21 14.12
CA ALA A 565 20.47 18.93 13.72
C ALA A 565 20.68 18.72 12.20
N MET A 566 20.68 17.46 11.76
CA MET A 566 20.83 17.12 10.33
C MET A 566 20.03 15.89 9.90
N SER A 567 19.71 15.82 8.61
CA SER A 567 19.06 14.66 7.99
C SER A 567 20.01 13.46 7.96
N SER A 568 19.45 12.27 7.77
CA SER A 568 20.21 11.01 7.74
C SER A 568 21.34 10.99 6.71
N ASP A 569 21.10 11.60 5.54
CA ASP A 569 22.07 11.75 4.45
C ASP A 569 23.01 12.95 4.63
N GLY A 570 22.83 13.75 5.69
CA GLY A 570 23.58 14.98 5.94
C GLY A 570 23.25 16.15 5.03
N LYS A 571 22.34 16.00 4.06
CA LYS A 571 22.02 17.01 3.04
C LYS A 571 21.37 18.25 3.66
N TYR A 572 20.37 18.04 4.50
CA TYR A 572 19.66 19.11 5.20
C TYR A 572 20.25 19.28 6.59
N GLN A 573 20.65 20.49 6.92
CA GLN A 573 21.25 20.81 8.20
C GLN A 573 20.67 22.11 8.71
N THR A 574 20.38 22.17 10.00
CA THR A 574 19.84 23.37 10.64
C THR A 574 20.67 23.71 11.86
N VAL A 575 21.12 24.96 11.95
CA VAL A 575 21.75 25.55 13.14
C VAL A 575 20.83 26.62 13.67
N ILE A 576 20.52 26.58 14.96
CA ILE A 576 19.71 27.59 15.62
C ILE A 576 20.50 28.25 16.76
N GLY A 577 20.48 29.58 16.79
CA GLY A 577 21.11 30.42 17.80
C GLY A 577 20.13 31.38 18.46
N SER A 578 20.60 32.17 19.43
CA SER A 578 19.81 33.20 20.12
C SER A 578 19.33 34.31 19.18
N ASN A 579 18.23 35.00 19.50
CA ASN A 579 17.76 36.21 18.83
C ASN A 579 17.54 36.02 17.32
N LYS A 580 16.50 35.26 16.93
CA LYS A 580 15.98 35.04 15.57
C LYS A 580 16.89 34.34 14.55
N TYR A 581 18.06 33.85 14.97
CA TYR A 581 19.02 33.27 14.04
C TYR A 581 18.82 31.77 13.82
N ILE A 582 18.08 31.44 12.75
CA ILE A 582 17.98 30.08 12.21
C ILE A 582 18.77 30.04 10.90
N TYR A 583 19.67 29.06 10.74
CA TYR A 583 20.41 28.84 9.51
C TYR A 583 20.11 27.46 8.98
N ILE A 584 19.87 27.40 7.68
CA ILE A 584 19.58 26.15 6.99
C ILE A 584 20.58 25.95 5.87
N SER A 585 21.01 24.71 5.70
CA SER A 585 21.73 24.20 4.55
C SER A 585 20.91 23.07 3.93
N SER A 586 20.91 23.01 2.61
CA SER A 586 20.29 21.95 1.81
C SER A 586 21.29 21.29 0.86
N ASP A 587 22.58 21.53 1.10
CA ASP A 587 23.72 21.17 0.26
C ASP A 587 24.90 20.63 1.08
N TYR A 588 24.60 19.83 2.11
CA TYR A 588 25.59 19.15 2.95
C TYR A 588 26.51 20.11 3.73
N GLY A 589 26.01 21.29 4.07
CA GLY A 589 26.74 22.31 4.82
C GLY A 589 27.68 23.17 3.97
N ALA A 590 27.63 23.04 2.63
CA ALA A 590 28.46 23.83 1.73
C ALA A 590 28.06 25.32 1.75
N SER A 591 26.75 25.61 1.77
CA SER A 591 26.20 26.95 1.92
C SER A 591 25.13 27.00 3.03
N TRP A 592 24.95 28.19 3.60
CA TRP A 592 24.02 28.43 4.70
C TRP A 592 23.20 29.67 4.43
N THR A 593 21.87 29.55 4.54
CA THR A 593 20.93 30.66 4.38
C THR A 593 20.30 30.99 5.73
N SER A 594 20.25 32.27 6.09
CA SER A 594 19.57 32.72 7.31
C SER A 594 18.07 32.83 7.09
N ASN A 595 17.29 32.20 7.96
CA ASN A 595 15.85 32.38 8.06
C ASN A 595 15.53 33.28 9.27
N THR A 596 15.36 34.57 9.02
CA THR A 596 15.16 35.60 10.07
C THR A 596 13.69 35.95 10.33
N ASN A 597 12.75 35.32 9.61
CA ASN A 597 11.38 35.82 9.49
C ASN A 597 10.40 35.27 10.54
N THR A 598 10.83 34.37 11.42
CA THR A 598 9.88 33.58 12.21
C THR A 598 9.73 34.01 13.66
N LEU A 599 10.76 34.46 14.38
CA LEU A 599 10.67 34.70 15.84
C LEU A 599 11.68 35.74 16.37
N ASN A 600 11.21 36.92 16.78
CA ASN A 600 12.07 37.99 17.29
C ASN A 600 12.46 37.80 18.78
N ASN A 601 13.76 37.93 19.08
CA ASN A 601 14.32 38.06 20.44
C ASN A 601 14.05 36.85 21.37
N VAL A 602 14.30 35.64 20.86
CA VAL A 602 14.01 34.38 21.57
C VAL A 602 15.28 33.53 21.74
N TYR A 603 15.36 32.80 22.86
CA TYR A 603 16.39 31.78 23.13
C TYR A 603 15.79 30.38 22.89
N TYR A 604 16.45 29.57 22.06
CA TYR A 604 16.03 28.20 21.78
C TYR A 604 16.83 27.20 22.62
N SER A 605 16.15 26.23 23.23
CA SER A 605 16.78 25.24 24.10
C SER A 605 17.20 23.96 23.40
N CYS A 606 16.56 23.61 22.29
CA CYS A 606 16.75 22.32 21.62
C CYS A 606 16.42 22.41 20.12
N LEU A 607 16.87 21.42 19.36
CA LEU A 607 16.55 21.28 17.94
C LEU A 607 16.70 19.80 17.57
N ASP A 608 15.74 19.25 16.84
CA ASP A 608 15.85 17.93 16.22
C ASP A 608 15.12 17.89 14.87
N MET A 609 15.45 16.90 14.02
CA MET A 609 14.81 16.72 12.72
C MET A 609 14.60 15.26 12.31
N SER A 610 13.54 15.05 11.53
CA SER A 610 13.22 13.79 10.85
C SER A 610 14.31 13.31 9.89
N LYS A 611 14.23 12.03 9.51
CA LYS A 611 15.22 11.35 8.67
C LYS A 611 15.48 12.05 7.34
N ASP A 612 14.44 12.56 6.70
CA ASP A 612 14.51 13.28 5.43
C ASP A 612 14.79 14.79 5.60
N GLY A 613 14.88 15.27 6.85
CA GLY A 613 15.08 16.67 7.21
C GLY A 613 13.87 17.57 7.01
N LYS A 614 12.73 17.04 6.53
CA LYS A 614 11.54 17.81 6.17
C LYS A 614 10.81 18.32 7.40
N ILE A 615 10.59 17.44 8.37
CA ILE A 615 10.02 17.80 9.68
C ILE A 615 11.18 18.18 10.60
N GLN A 616 11.10 19.38 11.19
CA GLN A 616 12.06 19.87 12.18
C GLN A 616 11.31 20.47 13.35
N ALA A 617 11.86 20.33 14.56
CA ALA A 617 11.22 20.83 15.77
C ALA A 617 12.24 21.51 16.69
N THR A 618 11.87 22.64 17.27
CA THR A 618 12.67 23.40 18.25
C THR A 618 11.75 23.96 19.33
N ALA A 619 12.29 24.25 20.51
CA ALA A 619 11.49 24.80 21.60
C ALA A 619 12.15 25.98 22.28
N VAL A 620 11.31 26.78 22.94
CA VAL A 620 11.70 27.98 23.67
C VAL A 620 11.39 27.77 25.16
N PRO A 621 12.38 27.94 26.07
CA PRO A 621 12.12 27.92 27.50
C PRO A 621 11.09 28.97 27.91
N ASN A 622 10.09 28.55 28.70
CA ASN A 622 8.94 29.36 29.11
C ASN A 622 8.19 29.93 27.89
N GLY A 623 8.13 29.13 26.83
CA GLY A 623 7.56 29.51 25.54
C GLY A 623 6.96 28.29 24.85
N TYR A 624 6.85 28.38 23.53
CA TYR A 624 6.21 27.36 22.70
C TYR A 624 7.22 26.41 22.05
N ILE A 625 6.68 25.35 21.47
CA ILE A 625 7.39 24.53 20.49
C ILE A 625 7.10 25.07 19.10
N TYR A 626 8.06 24.99 18.21
CA TYR A 626 7.95 25.39 16.83
C TYR A 626 8.27 24.20 15.94
N ILE A 627 7.41 23.97 14.93
CA ILE A 627 7.55 22.88 13.97
C ILE A 627 7.63 23.44 12.56
N SER A 628 8.63 22.98 11.82
CA SER A 628 8.73 23.13 10.37
C SER A 628 8.33 21.82 9.69
N LEU A 629 7.65 21.92 8.55
CA LEU A 629 7.26 20.80 7.69
C LEU A 629 7.86 20.92 6.28
N ASP A 630 8.81 21.84 6.12
CA ASP A 630 9.36 22.30 4.85
C ASP A 630 10.87 22.58 4.95
N TYR A 631 11.60 21.69 5.63
CA TYR A 631 13.06 21.73 5.72
C TYR A 631 13.62 22.97 6.44
N GLY A 632 12.86 23.53 7.39
CA GLY A 632 13.25 24.68 8.19
C GLY A 632 12.97 26.04 7.54
N LEU A 633 12.24 26.07 6.42
CA LEU A 633 11.87 27.30 5.70
C LEU A 633 10.76 28.09 6.41
N THR A 634 9.77 27.42 6.98
CA THR A 634 8.72 28.03 7.79
C THR A 634 8.57 27.30 9.12
N TRP A 635 8.26 28.05 10.18
CA TRP A 635 8.13 27.53 11.54
C TRP A 635 6.81 27.97 12.13
N ASN A 636 6.02 26.99 12.58
CA ASN A 636 4.69 27.22 13.14
C ASN A 636 4.68 26.87 14.63
N GLN A 637 4.07 27.74 15.43
CA GLN A 637 3.93 27.55 16.87
C GLN A 637 2.97 26.40 17.21
N LYS A 638 3.32 25.61 18.23
CA LYS A 638 2.56 24.47 18.74
C LYS A 638 2.70 24.33 20.26
N GLY A 639 1.67 23.76 20.89
CA GLY A 639 1.64 23.39 22.31
C GLY A 639 1.36 24.55 23.28
N ASP A 640 1.41 24.22 24.57
CA ASP A 640 1.27 25.17 25.68
C ASP A 640 2.58 25.89 25.97
N ILE A 641 2.51 27.04 26.67
CA ILE A 641 3.70 27.72 27.19
C ILE A 641 4.26 26.92 28.36
N LEU A 642 5.43 26.29 28.18
CA LEU A 642 6.12 25.55 29.22
C LEU A 642 7.63 25.76 29.15
N ASN A 643 8.32 25.30 30.19
CA ASN A 643 9.78 25.35 30.24
C ASN A 643 10.42 24.18 29.48
N TYR A 644 10.27 24.16 28.15
CA TYR A 644 10.85 23.12 27.29
C TYR A 644 12.38 23.22 27.23
N GLN A 645 13.08 22.12 27.46
CA GLN A 645 14.55 22.05 27.46
C GLN A 645 15.14 21.10 26.41
N ALA A 646 14.37 20.11 25.98
CA ALA A 646 14.82 19.09 25.04
C ALA A 646 13.71 18.72 24.08
N ILE A 647 14.05 18.27 22.87
CA ILE A 647 13.11 17.73 21.90
C ILE A 647 13.75 16.57 21.16
N SER A 648 12.97 15.56 20.82
CA SER A 648 13.41 14.49 19.92
C SER A 648 12.26 14.01 19.02
N ILE A 649 12.59 13.68 17.77
CA ILE A 649 11.67 13.21 16.73
C ILE A 649 12.01 11.76 16.39
N SER A 650 11.01 10.87 16.46
CA SER A 650 11.16 9.51 15.92
C SER A 650 11.12 9.57 14.39
N GLY A 651 12.25 9.25 13.75
CA GLY A 651 12.36 8.78 12.35
C GLY A 651 11.58 9.51 11.27
#